data_AF-A0A4Q9FQP4-F1
#
_entry.id   AF-A0A4Q9FQP4-F1
#
_cell.length_a   1.000
_cell.length_b   1.000
_cell.length_c   1.000
_cell.angle_alpha   90.00
_cell.angle_beta   90.00
_cell.angle_gamma   90.00
#
_symmetry.space_group_name_H-M   'P 1'
#
loop_
_entity.id
_entity.type
_entity.pdbx_description
1 polymer ?
#
loop_
_entity_poly.entity_id
_entity_poly.type
_entity_poly.pdbx_seq_one_letter_code
_entity_poly.pdbx_strand_id
1 'polypeptide(L)'
;MRYIILMVISLFAIKLSAQEKIPYVDLDDIYEQLSDKASKEDYKKNIELLNKISENDSSYCDVLVTKSYYLLNSERYDEAIDIVNEGLTRDCTSLNTSFYINKALIYVLTEKYDEAIKVYDEALKTYPKNAELWCNKGIALENASKIEEAVQAYKTAIILKPTYARPHLQLGNICYQQERITQALMCFNVYLILIINEEDAFTTLQSLNNIVASRNEHKANPDIEISKDDEAFDELDLILNNKIALNKKYKTGHKIEISLTKQNHALLQQIQDFEGYEGFWDKKYVMLYKWIAENNLFENFIYTLCYPIENEKYKKIVSNNEKNIVDFLKKFYSKWRSILKTNTIAFDGKSQEVSNYYYDNYTQAVGKMNGETSVGKWFIYNEDGQLSSEGIYDKNGERDQKWTWYYTNGRVRETAIYKNTKLNGENLHFFDNGKPKIAANFLDGKLDGKYLVYNDDGALIEEKYFKEGKLDGLYQSYFKVGKQLLEWHVPYKDGKVESIAKEYYANGDLFADIPFVDGKRHGEYKDFHFNKKIASEVSYANGELNGAYKTYYTNGKIHKEGNSIDDFYNGPFKTYYRDGVLESDEIYSNGSLDGINKYYDTDGKIISEFTYRKGEVIAYKYYNKKRETIKEARKKGGEFQFAGYYAHGNKFSEGLYDIKGGKKGLWKFYSKNGVLTSKGKYIDNKATGEHIDYYNNGEVKSISQYENDSLTGYYTMYHINGKLQKQGWYKKNAAHGEWRTYYINGTLKEINFYHSGKLYGKQELFAVNGNPERTYYYKQEKLFSETYYDHEGNVLGKINYRPDENNYKVVYKQSNGKTGIEIDYVNSIKHGKYTSYDYYGNTRLEGYYNNGSMDSVWTWYNSNGTKSYVKHYRDGNLNGELLDFHENGKLDKKEMYEFGKIVGVSEAHHNNGNKSQTTEHFYGKTHGRMEFYDYSGKLQLIRFYNHNRLIGYSYHDADGNELPIIPIKNETGKIKSFFDNGNVAREMEYKNGNLVNLYKEYYYSGQLESELNFMDGDYDGTITYYYPNGNKKAIYNYEHGILQGLTTKYHENGKVKEERQYVNDYLEGPKKYYDTNGKLTKEELYFNDDIYKTQTF
;
A
#
# COMPACT_ATOMS: atom_id res chain seq x y z
N MET A 1 29.60 -18.97 59.26
CA MET A 1 30.03 -20.38 59.06
C MET A 1 28.93 -21.04 58.23
N ARG A 2 29.04 -21.47 56.97
CA ARG A 2 30.09 -22.08 56.11
C ARG A 2 29.46 -23.38 55.53
N TYR A 3 29.44 -23.47 54.19
CA TYR A 3 29.28 -24.66 53.29
C TYR A 3 27.87 -25.31 53.15
N ILE A 4 27.18 -25.35 51.99
CA ILE A 4 27.43 -25.80 50.57
C ILE A 4 27.53 -27.34 50.50
N ILE A 5 26.70 -28.11 49.75
CA ILE A 5 26.76 -28.54 48.31
C ILE A 5 25.51 -29.44 48.04
N LEU A 6 24.61 -29.26 47.04
CA LEU A 6 24.64 -29.35 45.55
C LEU A 6 24.14 -30.72 45.01
N MET A 7 23.03 -30.74 44.25
CA MET A 7 22.84 -31.72 43.15
C MET A 7 21.77 -31.29 42.11
N VAL A 8 22.29 -30.79 40.99
CA VAL A 8 21.94 -31.05 39.58
C VAL A 8 20.46 -30.88 39.13
N ILE A 9 20.14 -29.68 38.63
CA ILE A 9 19.17 -29.51 37.54
C ILE A 9 19.97 -29.58 36.24
N SER A 10 19.78 -30.65 35.48
CA SER A 10 20.31 -30.82 34.13
C SER A 10 19.64 -29.84 33.17
N LEU A 11 20.29 -28.69 33.00
CA LEU A 11 20.17 -27.84 31.82
C LEU A 11 20.64 -28.63 30.59
N PHE A 12 19.69 -29.22 29.86
CA PHE A 12 19.86 -29.34 28.41
C PHE A 12 19.42 -28.02 27.79
N ALA A 13 20.38 -27.10 27.67
CA ALA A 13 20.24 -25.92 26.86
C ALA A 13 20.19 -26.34 25.37
N ILE A 14 18.99 -26.63 24.88
CA ILE A 14 18.70 -26.36 23.47
C ILE A 14 18.75 -24.84 23.39
N LYS A 15 19.77 -24.29 22.71
CA LYS A 15 19.74 -22.91 22.22
C LYS A 15 18.60 -22.79 21.22
N LEU A 16 17.35 -22.71 21.70
CA LEU A 16 16.34 -21.94 21.01
C LEU A 16 16.80 -20.50 21.17
N SER A 17 17.26 -19.86 20.10
CA SER A 17 17.35 -18.41 20.10
C SER A 17 15.97 -17.91 20.51
N ALA A 18 15.87 -17.21 21.64
CA ALA A 18 14.66 -16.47 21.92
C ALA A 18 14.49 -15.50 20.75
N GLN A 19 13.48 -15.73 19.91
CA GLN A 19 13.23 -14.88 18.75
C GLN A 19 12.99 -13.48 19.27
N GLU A 20 13.85 -12.55 18.84
CA GLU A 20 13.87 -11.19 19.38
C GLU A 20 12.58 -10.46 18.98
N LYS A 21 12.04 -9.69 19.94
CA LYS A 21 10.90 -8.80 19.70
C LYS A 21 11.32 -7.73 18.70
N ILE A 22 10.60 -7.60 17.59
CA ILE A 22 10.85 -6.55 16.60
C ILE A 22 10.71 -5.16 17.26
N PRO A 23 11.67 -4.23 17.10
CA PRO A 23 11.55 -2.89 17.63
C PRO A 23 10.40 -2.13 16.97
N TYR A 24 9.70 -1.29 17.74
CA TYR A 24 8.77 -0.33 17.15
C TYR A 24 9.57 0.81 16.54
N VAL A 25 9.40 1.04 15.24
CA VAL A 25 10.02 2.15 14.51
C VAL A 25 8.91 2.94 13.84
N ASP A 26 8.84 4.22 14.17
CA ASP A 26 7.89 5.15 13.57
C ASP A 26 8.62 6.43 13.16
N LEU A 27 8.32 6.90 11.95
CA LEU A 27 8.96 8.08 11.37
C LEU A 27 8.66 9.32 12.21
N ASP A 28 7.41 9.50 12.64
CA ASP A 28 6.98 10.69 13.38
C ASP A 28 7.74 10.76 14.73
N ASP A 29 7.86 9.63 15.43
CA ASP A 29 8.61 9.53 16.69
C ASP A 29 10.11 9.82 16.52
N ILE A 30 10.70 9.45 15.37
CA ILE A 30 12.11 9.74 15.06
C ILE A 30 12.29 11.23 14.76
N TYR A 31 11.42 11.82 13.94
CA TYR A 31 11.50 13.23 13.60
C TYR A 31 11.22 14.15 14.80
N GLU A 32 10.36 13.74 15.72
CA GLU A 32 10.17 14.43 17.00
C GLU A 32 11.49 14.48 17.79
N GLN A 33 12.22 13.35 17.87
CA GLN A 33 13.53 13.30 18.53
C GLN A 33 14.60 14.15 17.84
N LEU A 34 14.59 14.25 16.51
CA LEU A 34 15.51 15.10 15.74
C LEU A 34 15.24 16.61 15.93
N SER A 35 14.04 16.98 16.37
CA SER A 35 13.63 18.38 16.52
C SER A 35 14.16 19.06 17.80
N ASP A 36 14.63 18.28 18.78
CA ASP A 36 15.23 18.76 20.03
C ASP A 36 16.54 19.53 19.78
N LYS A 37 16.75 20.66 20.47
CA LYS A 37 17.93 21.52 20.28
C LYS A 37 19.24 20.78 20.58
N ALA A 38 19.25 19.90 21.58
CA ALA A 38 20.42 19.09 21.92
C ALA A 38 20.69 17.97 20.90
N SER A 39 19.65 17.46 20.23
CA SER A 39 19.84 16.44 19.19
C SER A 39 20.32 17.07 17.89
N LYS A 40 19.92 18.30 17.54
CA LYS A 40 20.38 18.98 16.30
C LYS A 40 21.90 19.07 16.14
N GLU A 41 22.66 19.12 17.22
CA GLU A 41 24.13 19.21 17.20
C GLU A 41 24.83 17.84 17.33
N ASP A 42 24.11 16.78 17.72
CA ASP A 42 24.65 15.41 17.84
C ASP A 42 24.43 14.62 16.54
N TYR A 43 25.27 14.91 15.54
CA TYR A 43 25.18 14.31 14.20
C TYR A 43 25.26 12.79 14.21
N LYS A 44 26.11 12.21 15.08
CA LYS A 44 26.28 10.76 15.17
C LYS A 44 24.99 10.10 15.63
N LYS A 45 24.39 10.60 16.72
CA LYS A 45 23.13 10.08 17.26
C LYS A 45 21.98 10.24 16.25
N ASN A 46 21.92 11.35 15.53
CA ASN A 46 20.87 11.57 14.52
C ASN A 46 20.97 10.59 13.36
N ILE A 47 22.18 10.34 12.86
CA ILE A 47 22.41 9.34 11.82
C ILE A 47 22.04 7.94 12.35
N GLU A 48 22.37 7.61 13.60
CA GLU A 48 21.96 6.35 14.24
C GLU A 48 20.43 6.22 14.37
N LEU A 49 19.70 7.32 14.65
CA LEU A 49 18.24 7.34 14.67
C LEU A 49 17.66 7.10 13.27
N LEU A 50 18.16 7.81 12.26
CA LEU A 50 17.71 7.68 10.87
C LEU A 50 17.99 6.28 10.30
N ASN A 51 19.10 5.65 10.69
CA ASN A 51 19.44 4.27 10.31
C ASN A 51 18.47 3.21 10.83
N LYS A 52 17.58 3.54 11.78
CA LYS A 52 16.52 2.63 12.24
C LYS A 52 15.39 2.51 11.22
N ILE A 53 15.24 3.48 10.34
CA ILE A 53 14.18 3.51 9.34
C ILE A 53 14.57 2.59 8.18
N SER A 54 13.66 1.69 7.82
CA SER A 54 13.89 0.75 6.73
C SER A 54 13.92 1.46 5.38
N GLU A 55 14.71 0.95 4.44
CA GLU A 55 14.65 1.35 3.03
C GLU A 55 13.29 1.05 2.36
N ASN A 56 12.49 0.21 3.01
CA ASN A 56 11.13 -0.13 2.65
C ASN A 56 10.11 0.84 3.27
N ASP A 57 10.54 1.88 3.96
CA ASP A 57 9.63 2.94 4.39
C ASP A 57 9.22 3.80 3.18
N SER A 58 7.94 4.21 3.11
CA SER A 58 7.45 5.06 2.03
C SER A 58 8.12 6.43 2.00
N SER A 59 8.57 6.91 3.16
CA SER A 59 9.23 8.21 3.32
C SER A 59 10.75 8.08 3.35
N TYR A 60 11.30 6.95 2.90
CA TYR A 60 12.75 6.74 2.91
C TYR A 60 13.51 7.76 2.06
N CYS A 61 12.89 8.32 1.02
CA CYS A 61 13.48 9.43 0.25
C CYS A 61 13.75 10.67 1.14
N ASP A 62 12.82 11.02 2.03
CA ASP A 62 12.98 12.12 3.00
C ASP A 62 14.09 11.81 4.01
N VAL A 63 14.20 10.54 4.42
CA VAL A 63 15.28 10.05 5.28
C VAL A 63 16.64 10.23 4.60
N LEU A 64 16.76 9.90 3.32
CA LEU A 64 18.02 10.07 2.56
C LEU A 64 18.44 11.55 2.48
N VAL A 65 17.51 12.48 2.22
CA VAL A 65 17.80 13.92 2.24
C VAL A 65 18.28 14.35 3.63
N THR A 66 17.53 13.99 4.67
CA THR A 66 17.84 14.37 6.06
C THR A 66 19.18 13.77 6.53
N LYS A 67 19.46 12.52 6.16
CA LYS A 67 20.71 11.84 6.47
C LYS A 67 21.89 12.47 5.75
N SER A 68 21.74 12.84 4.47
CA SER A 68 22.79 13.53 3.71
C SER A 68 23.14 14.89 4.34
N TYR A 69 22.16 15.62 4.86
CA TYR A 69 22.39 16.87 5.61
C TYR A 69 23.23 16.65 6.86
N TYR A 70 22.92 15.64 7.69
CA TYR A 70 23.71 15.39 8.90
C TYR A 70 25.11 14.87 8.59
N LEU A 71 25.28 14.05 7.55
CA LEU A 71 26.59 13.57 7.11
C LEU A 71 27.47 14.74 6.63
N LEU A 72 26.90 15.65 5.83
CA LEU A 72 27.53 16.89 5.39
C LEU A 72 28.07 17.72 6.57
N ASN A 73 27.23 18.00 7.57
CA ASN A 73 27.62 18.79 8.73
C ASN A 73 28.61 18.08 9.67
N SER A 74 28.76 16.76 9.53
CA SER A 74 29.79 15.96 10.23
C SER A 74 31.06 15.74 9.41
N GLU A 75 31.21 16.41 8.26
CA GLU A 75 32.35 16.31 7.32
C GLU A 75 32.58 14.89 6.74
N ARG A 76 31.56 14.02 6.80
CA ARG A 76 31.60 12.64 6.27
C ARG A 76 31.17 12.60 4.80
N TYR A 77 31.94 13.27 3.95
CA TYR A 77 31.58 13.56 2.56
C TYR A 77 31.39 12.33 1.67
N ASP A 78 32.23 11.30 1.81
CA ASP A 78 32.14 10.08 1.00
C ASP A 78 30.84 9.29 1.30
N GLU A 79 30.40 9.27 2.56
CA GLU A 79 29.12 8.66 2.91
C GLU A 79 27.93 9.51 2.47
N ALA A 80 28.06 10.84 2.53
CA ALA A 80 27.02 11.75 2.07
C ALA A 80 26.78 11.60 0.56
N ILE A 81 27.85 11.46 -0.25
CA ILE A 81 27.74 11.30 -1.70
C ILE A 81 27.07 9.97 -2.06
N ASP A 82 27.33 8.90 -1.31
CA ASP A 82 26.66 7.59 -1.49
C ASP A 82 25.15 7.70 -1.24
N ILE A 83 24.75 8.32 -0.12
CA ILE A 83 23.34 8.56 0.22
C ILE A 83 22.63 9.42 -0.83
N VAL A 84 23.30 10.46 -1.34
CA VAL A 84 22.74 11.34 -2.36
C VAL A 84 22.60 10.64 -3.71
N ASN A 85 23.60 9.85 -4.12
CA ASN A 85 23.52 9.05 -5.35
C ASN A 85 22.44 7.96 -5.25
N GLU A 86 22.25 7.37 -4.07
CA GLU A 86 21.13 6.47 -3.82
C GLU A 86 19.79 7.20 -4.07
N GLY A 87 19.60 8.37 -3.47
CA GLY A 87 18.39 9.19 -3.65
C GLY A 87 18.10 9.55 -5.11
N LEU A 88 19.13 9.96 -5.86
CA LEU A 88 19.02 10.30 -7.29
C LEU A 88 18.75 9.09 -8.19
N THR A 89 19.12 7.88 -7.76
CA THR A 89 18.89 6.64 -8.52
C THR A 89 17.52 6.03 -8.22
N ARG A 90 16.95 6.33 -7.04
CA ARG A 90 15.60 5.93 -6.63
C ARG A 90 14.54 6.85 -7.26
N ASP A 91 13.27 6.46 -7.12
CA ASP A 91 12.13 7.29 -7.55
C ASP A 91 11.81 8.40 -6.55
N CYS A 92 12.81 9.21 -6.18
CA CYS A 92 12.70 10.33 -5.24
C CYS A 92 12.55 11.69 -5.95
N THR A 93 11.87 11.71 -7.10
CA THR A 93 11.91 12.83 -8.07
C THR A 93 11.55 14.19 -7.48
N SER A 94 10.62 14.27 -6.53
CA SER A 94 10.23 15.52 -5.86
C SER A 94 11.33 16.12 -4.96
N LEU A 95 12.35 15.35 -4.60
CA LEU A 95 13.46 15.78 -3.73
C LEU A 95 14.79 15.90 -4.48
N ASN A 96 14.78 15.73 -5.81
CA ASN A 96 15.99 15.77 -6.63
C ASN A 96 16.75 17.09 -6.50
N THR A 97 16.07 18.23 -6.38
CA THR A 97 16.73 19.53 -6.15
C THR A 97 17.60 19.51 -4.90
N SER A 98 17.08 18.97 -3.77
CA SER A 98 17.83 18.84 -2.53
C SER A 98 19.03 17.92 -2.67
N PHE A 99 18.88 16.80 -3.38
CA PHE A 99 19.99 15.90 -3.67
C PHE A 99 21.07 16.56 -4.54
N TYR A 100 20.71 17.29 -5.59
CA TYR A 100 21.67 18.02 -6.42
C TYR A 100 22.41 19.11 -5.63
N ILE A 101 21.70 19.88 -4.79
CA ILE A 101 22.32 20.89 -3.91
C ILE A 101 23.32 20.23 -2.97
N ASN A 102 22.92 19.17 -2.28
CA ASN A 102 23.79 18.46 -1.33
C ASN A 102 25.01 17.86 -2.05
N LYS A 103 24.82 17.23 -3.22
CA LYS A 103 25.91 16.68 -4.04
C LYS A 103 26.93 17.75 -4.43
N ALA A 104 26.46 18.87 -4.96
CA ALA A 104 27.34 19.94 -5.42
C ALA A 104 28.04 20.64 -4.24
N LEU A 105 27.36 20.79 -3.10
CA LEU A 105 27.96 21.32 -1.88
C LEU A 105 29.10 20.44 -1.37
N ILE A 106 28.95 19.11 -1.40
CA ILE A 106 30.05 18.17 -1.06
C ILE A 106 31.29 18.44 -1.92
N TYR A 107 31.10 18.62 -3.24
CA TYR A 107 32.21 18.93 -4.15
C TYR A 107 32.84 20.30 -3.87
N VAL A 108 32.04 21.32 -3.54
CA VAL A 108 32.57 22.63 -3.13
C VAL A 108 33.40 22.53 -1.85
N LEU A 109 32.90 21.82 -0.82
CA LEU A 109 33.61 21.63 0.46
C LEU A 109 34.87 20.78 0.34
N THR A 110 34.98 19.96 -0.71
CA THR A 110 36.18 19.17 -1.03
C THR A 110 37.05 19.81 -2.13
N GLU A 111 36.82 21.09 -2.42
CA GLU A 111 37.55 21.91 -3.41
C GLU A 111 37.51 21.39 -4.87
N LYS A 112 36.55 20.52 -5.19
CA LYS A 112 36.30 19.94 -6.53
C LYS A 112 35.30 20.79 -7.31
N TYR A 113 35.68 22.03 -7.62
CA TYR A 113 34.74 23.02 -8.14
C TYR A 113 34.19 22.71 -9.54
N ASP A 114 34.99 22.14 -10.44
CA ASP A 114 34.53 21.77 -11.78
C ASP A 114 33.46 20.67 -11.74
N GLU A 115 33.57 19.70 -10.82
CA GLU A 115 32.57 18.68 -10.56
C GLU A 115 31.28 19.28 -9.99
N ALA A 116 31.39 20.22 -9.05
CA ALA A 116 30.24 20.95 -8.51
C ALA A 116 29.47 21.69 -9.62
N ILE A 117 30.19 22.38 -10.52
CA ILE A 117 29.60 23.10 -11.65
C ILE A 117 28.85 22.15 -12.58
N LYS A 118 29.43 20.98 -12.91
CA LYS A 118 28.77 19.96 -13.74
C LYS A 118 27.47 19.46 -13.10
N VAL A 119 27.45 19.28 -11.78
CA VAL A 119 26.25 18.85 -11.05
C VAL A 119 25.16 19.92 -11.11
N TYR A 120 25.52 21.20 -10.92
CA TYR A 120 24.55 22.30 -11.09
C TYR A 120 24.04 22.41 -12.54
N ASP A 121 24.90 22.24 -13.54
CA ASP A 121 24.51 22.22 -14.95
C ASP A 121 23.54 21.07 -15.27
N GLU A 122 23.74 19.91 -14.66
CA GLU A 122 22.82 18.79 -14.77
C GLU A 122 21.46 19.13 -14.15
N ALA A 123 21.44 19.65 -12.92
CA ALA A 123 20.22 20.04 -12.22
C ALA A 123 19.43 21.11 -12.98
N LEU A 124 20.12 22.14 -13.49
CA LEU A 124 19.50 23.28 -14.19
C LEU A 124 18.88 22.91 -15.55
N LYS A 125 19.18 21.73 -16.12
CA LYS A 125 18.43 21.21 -17.29
C LYS A 125 16.97 20.94 -16.94
N THR A 126 16.72 20.48 -15.71
CA THR A 126 15.38 20.14 -15.21
C THR A 126 14.76 21.31 -14.44
N TYR A 127 15.58 22.07 -13.71
CA TYR A 127 15.17 23.16 -12.83
C TYR A 127 15.69 24.55 -13.28
N PRO A 128 15.46 24.97 -14.54
CA PRO A 128 16.12 26.14 -15.12
C PRO A 128 15.78 27.47 -14.43
N LYS A 129 14.67 27.54 -13.68
CA LYS A 129 14.22 28.74 -12.97
C LYS A 129 14.48 28.71 -11.46
N ASN A 130 15.29 27.75 -10.98
CA ASN A 130 15.67 27.67 -9.58
C ASN A 130 16.78 28.68 -9.23
N ALA A 131 16.44 29.74 -8.49
CA ALA A 131 17.40 30.78 -8.15
C ALA A 131 18.51 30.29 -7.19
N GLU A 132 18.22 29.31 -6.35
CA GLU A 132 19.19 28.75 -5.40
C GLU A 132 20.29 27.96 -6.12
N LEU A 133 19.91 27.09 -7.08
CA LEU A 133 20.88 26.38 -7.92
C LEU A 133 21.79 27.36 -8.69
N TRP A 134 21.23 28.43 -9.27
CA TRP A 134 22.03 29.46 -9.94
C TRP A 134 22.99 30.19 -8.99
N CYS A 135 22.53 30.58 -7.80
CA CYS A 135 23.39 31.23 -6.82
C CYS A 135 24.52 30.30 -6.35
N ASN A 136 24.22 29.04 -6.05
CA ASN A 136 25.21 28.10 -5.56
C ASN A 136 26.19 27.69 -6.68
N LYS A 137 25.74 27.65 -7.94
CA LYS A 137 26.62 27.56 -9.12
C LYS A 137 27.57 28.77 -9.19
N GLY A 138 27.07 29.98 -8.97
CA GLY A 138 27.88 31.20 -8.92
C GLY A 138 29.01 31.10 -7.88
N ILE A 139 28.71 30.59 -6.69
CA ILE A 139 29.72 30.40 -5.63
C ILE A 139 30.78 29.37 -6.04
N ALA A 140 30.37 28.26 -6.65
CA ALA A 140 31.31 27.25 -7.14
C ALA A 140 32.21 27.81 -8.26
N LEU A 141 31.66 28.63 -9.17
CA LEU A 141 32.41 29.32 -10.22
C LEU A 141 33.40 30.34 -9.66
N GLU A 142 32.99 31.10 -8.64
CA GLU A 142 33.83 32.07 -7.95
C GLU A 142 35.03 31.38 -7.27
N ASN A 143 34.79 30.28 -6.55
CA ASN A 143 35.85 29.47 -5.96
C ASN A 143 36.77 28.82 -7.03
N ALA A 144 36.24 28.53 -8.22
CA ALA A 144 37.01 28.09 -9.38
C ALA A 144 37.73 29.24 -10.13
N SER A 145 37.66 30.48 -9.64
CA SER A 145 38.18 31.69 -10.29
C SER A 145 37.57 32.02 -11.66
N LYS A 146 36.39 31.48 -11.99
CA LYS A 146 35.61 31.77 -13.22
C LYS A 146 34.63 32.92 -12.97
N ILE A 147 35.18 34.10 -12.70
CA ILE A 147 34.43 35.23 -12.14
C ILE A 147 33.33 35.74 -13.07
N GLU A 148 33.55 35.84 -14.38
CA GLU A 148 32.54 36.34 -15.33
C GLU A 148 31.30 35.42 -15.39
N GLU A 149 31.51 34.10 -15.40
CA GLU A 149 30.44 33.11 -15.34
C GLU A 149 29.70 33.18 -13.99
N ALA A 150 30.42 33.40 -12.89
CA ALA A 150 29.83 33.56 -11.56
C ALA A 150 28.91 34.79 -11.50
N VAL A 151 29.39 35.92 -12.04
CA VAL A 151 28.60 37.16 -12.18
C VAL A 151 27.31 36.89 -12.98
N GLN A 152 27.41 36.18 -14.11
CA GLN A 152 26.23 35.86 -14.91
C GLN A 152 25.23 34.95 -14.16
N ALA A 153 25.74 34.01 -13.35
CA ALA A 153 24.91 33.15 -12.51
C ALA A 153 24.19 33.95 -11.41
N TYR A 154 24.87 34.88 -10.73
CA TYR A 154 24.27 35.76 -9.73
C TYR A 154 23.23 36.71 -10.34
N LYS A 155 23.52 37.33 -11.49
CA LYS A 155 22.55 38.15 -12.25
C LYS A 155 21.29 37.35 -12.57
N THR A 156 21.45 36.09 -12.98
CA THR A 156 20.32 35.18 -13.26
C THR A 156 19.53 34.87 -12.00
N ALA A 157 20.17 34.54 -10.88
CA ALA A 157 19.50 34.29 -9.60
C ALA A 157 18.67 35.49 -9.12
N ILE A 158 19.20 36.71 -9.24
CA ILE A 158 18.48 37.96 -8.91
C ILE A 158 17.23 38.12 -9.78
N ILE A 159 17.36 37.90 -11.09
CA ILE A 159 16.23 37.99 -12.03
C ILE A 159 15.16 36.95 -11.69
N LEU A 160 15.56 35.74 -11.28
CA LEU A 160 14.63 34.64 -11.01
C LEU A 160 13.91 34.78 -9.67
N LYS A 161 14.60 35.28 -8.63
CA LYS A 161 14.05 35.51 -7.29
C LYS A 161 14.49 36.89 -6.78
N PRO A 162 13.72 37.96 -7.09
CA PRO A 162 14.06 39.35 -6.76
C PRO A 162 14.41 39.65 -5.30
N THR A 163 13.92 38.84 -4.37
CA THR A 163 14.16 38.99 -2.93
C THR A 163 15.23 38.04 -2.40
N TYR A 164 15.95 37.33 -3.27
CA TYR A 164 17.02 36.44 -2.83
C TYR A 164 18.27 37.26 -2.52
N ALA A 165 18.52 37.48 -1.23
CA ALA A 165 19.54 38.43 -0.77
C ALA A 165 20.98 38.00 -1.14
N ARG A 166 21.32 36.72 -1.02
CA ARG A 166 22.69 36.20 -1.15
C ARG A 166 23.38 36.57 -2.49
N PRO A 167 22.76 36.43 -3.67
CA PRO A 167 23.32 36.92 -4.93
C PRO A 167 23.74 38.40 -4.94
N HIS A 168 23.00 39.29 -4.25
CA HIS A 168 23.34 40.71 -4.17
C HIS A 168 24.64 40.93 -3.39
N LEU A 169 24.80 40.22 -2.26
CA LEU A 169 26.03 40.26 -1.47
C LEU A 169 27.24 39.81 -2.31
N GLN A 170 27.12 38.66 -2.99
CA GLN A 170 28.24 38.13 -3.78
C GLN A 170 28.60 39.04 -4.94
N LEU A 171 27.61 39.55 -5.67
CA LEU A 171 27.87 40.50 -6.74
C LEU A 171 28.49 41.81 -6.22
N GLY A 172 28.06 42.30 -5.06
CA GLY A 172 28.65 43.46 -4.39
C GLY A 172 30.11 43.24 -3.97
N ASN A 173 30.43 42.06 -3.44
CA ASN A 173 31.80 41.68 -3.07
C ASN A 173 32.71 41.64 -4.30
N ILE A 174 32.27 41.04 -5.40
CA ILE A 174 33.02 41.02 -6.67
C ILE A 174 33.26 42.45 -7.16
N CYS A 175 32.22 43.30 -7.19
CA CYS A 175 32.38 44.70 -7.59
C CYS A 175 33.39 45.44 -6.69
N TYR A 176 33.33 45.24 -5.38
CA TYR A 176 34.26 45.85 -4.44
C TYR A 176 35.70 45.39 -4.67
N GLN A 177 35.93 44.10 -4.94
CA GLN A 177 37.25 43.57 -5.28
C GLN A 177 37.78 44.12 -6.61
N GLN A 178 36.90 44.45 -7.55
CA GLN A 178 37.24 45.08 -8.84
C GLN A 178 37.27 46.62 -8.79
N GLU A 179 37.34 47.23 -7.60
CA GLU A 179 37.34 48.69 -7.38
C GLU A 179 36.08 49.43 -7.89
N ARG A 180 35.01 48.71 -8.24
CA ARG A 180 33.71 49.25 -8.70
C ARG A 180 32.81 49.61 -7.51
N ILE A 181 33.19 50.67 -6.79
CA ILE A 181 32.56 51.04 -5.52
C ILE A 181 31.09 51.45 -5.67
N THR A 182 30.70 52.02 -6.81
CA THR A 182 29.32 52.46 -7.10
C THR A 182 28.40 51.25 -7.20
N GLN A 183 28.74 50.29 -8.04
CA GLN A 183 28.02 49.04 -8.22
C GLN A 183 28.00 48.24 -6.91
N ALA A 184 29.13 48.16 -6.20
CA ALA A 184 29.22 47.50 -4.91
C ALA A 184 28.25 48.11 -3.89
N LEU A 185 28.24 49.44 -3.74
CA LEU A 185 27.34 50.15 -2.84
C LEU A 185 25.87 49.91 -3.20
N MET A 186 25.52 49.92 -4.49
CA MET A 186 24.16 49.63 -4.95
C MET A 186 23.72 48.20 -4.55
N CYS A 187 24.56 47.20 -4.80
CA CYS A 187 24.32 45.81 -4.41
C CYS A 187 24.16 45.66 -2.89
N PHE A 188 25.08 46.22 -2.12
CA PHE A 188 25.11 46.10 -0.66
C PHE A 188 23.91 46.76 0.02
N ASN A 189 23.48 47.92 -0.46
CA ASN A 189 22.26 48.57 0.01
C ASN A 189 21.02 47.69 -0.23
N VAL A 190 20.89 47.08 -1.42
CA VAL A 190 19.79 46.15 -1.72
C VAL A 190 19.87 44.93 -0.81
N TYR A 191 21.05 44.33 -0.65
CA TYR A 191 21.28 43.23 0.28
C TYR A 191 20.81 43.58 1.70
N LEU A 192 21.24 44.72 2.25
CA LEU A 192 20.86 45.18 3.58
C LEU A 192 19.34 45.40 3.72
N ILE A 193 18.67 45.92 2.68
CA ILE A 193 17.20 46.06 2.67
C ILE A 193 16.52 44.68 2.72
N LEU A 194 17.06 43.69 2.01
CA LEU A 194 16.45 42.35 1.94
C LEU A 194 16.61 41.57 3.26
N ILE A 195 17.72 41.78 3.99
CA ILE A 195 17.99 41.10 5.26
C ILE A 195 17.68 41.96 6.51
N ILE A 196 16.98 43.07 6.35
CA ILE A 196 16.80 44.12 7.38
C ILE A 196 16.28 43.64 8.74
N ASN A 197 15.58 42.50 8.77
CA ASN A 197 15.02 41.88 9.97
C ASN A 197 15.79 40.63 10.44
N GLU A 198 16.90 40.28 9.78
CA GLU A 198 17.76 39.15 10.16
C GLU A 198 18.75 39.57 11.26
N GLU A 199 19.25 38.59 12.02
CA GLU A 199 20.14 38.82 13.18
C GLU A 199 21.44 39.54 12.79
N ASP A 200 21.95 39.24 11.59
CA ASP A 200 23.20 39.82 11.05
C ASP A 200 23.01 41.18 10.34
N ALA A 201 21.81 41.77 10.38
CA ALA A 201 21.55 43.04 9.70
C ALA A 201 22.41 44.19 10.27
N PHE A 202 22.65 44.22 11.58
CA PHE A 202 23.45 45.27 12.20
C PHE A 202 24.93 45.15 11.88
N THR A 203 25.49 43.94 11.95
CA THR A 203 26.89 43.66 11.60
C THR A 203 27.14 43.95 10.12
N THR A 204 26.16 43.67 9.26
CA THR A 204 26.17 44.07 7.85
C THR A 204 26.20 45.59 7.72
N LEU A 205 25.29 46.33 8.36
CA LEU A 205 25.27 47.80 8.35
C LEU A 205 26.63 48.40 8.78
N GLN A 206 27.25 47.86 9.83
CA GLN A 206 28.57 48.29 10.30
C GLN A 206 29.64 48.08 9.22
N SER A 207 29.69 46.88 8.64
CA SER A 207 30.64 46.51 7.59
C SER A 207 30.50 47.43 6.38
N LEU A 208 29.28 47.69 5.91
CA LEU A 208 29.02 48.59 4.79
C LEU A 208 29.42 50.03 5.10
N ASN A 209 29.12 50.51 6.32
CA ASN A 209 29.54 51.83 6.74
C ASN A 209 31.07 51.98 6.81
N ASN A 210 31.79 50.92 7.15
CA ASN A 210 33.26 50.90 7.15
C ASN A 210 33.82 50.85 5.73
N ILE A 211 33.26 50.00 4.85
CA ILE A 211 33.64 49.90 3.43
C ILE A 211 33.58 51.27 2.75
N VAL A 212 32.49 52.01 2.94
CA VAL A 212 32.34 53.32 2.31
C VAL A 212 33.12 54.44 2.99
N ALA A 213 33.55 54.24 4.25
CA ALA A 213 34.39 55.17 5.02
C ALA A 213 35.88 55.05 4.69
N SER A 214 36.35 53.83 4.42
CA SER A 214 37.76 53.51 4.20
C SER A 214 38.14 53.57 2.72
N ARG A 215 39.45 53.64 2.45
CA ARG A 215 39.99 53.44 1.10
C ARG A 215 39.88 51.97 0.74
N ASN A 216 39.46 51.66 -0.49
CA ASN A 216 39.50 50.30 -1.01
C ASN A 216 40.97 49.90 -1.24
N GLU A 217 41.39 48.77 -0.65
CA GLU A 217 42.77 48.26 -0.73
C GLU A 217 42.95 47.20 -1.84
N HIS A 218 41.85 46.74 -2.45
CA HIS A 218 41.90 45.83 -3.59
C HIS A 218 42.41 46.53 -4.85
N LYS A 219 42.93 45.74 -5.78
CA LYS A 219 43.33 46.19 -7.11
C LYS A 219 42.49 45.52 -8.17
N ALA A 220 41.85 46.30 -9.04
CA ALA A 220 41.06 45.76 -10.15
C ALA A 220 41.91 44.85 -11.05
N ASN A 221 41.35 43.70 -11.43
CA ASN A 221 41.91 42.81 -12.44
C ASN A 221 41.35 43.22 -13.81
N PRO A 222 42.18 43.76 -14.73
CA PRO A 222 41.71 44.23 -16.03
C PRO A 222 41.16 43.11 -16.94
N ASP A 223 41.46 41.84 -16.62
CA ASP A 223 40.98 40.68 -17.39
C ASP A 223 39.58 40.22 -16.97
N ILE A 224 38.94 40.87 -15.99
CA ILE A 224 37.61 40.52 -15.51
C ILE A 224 36.62 41.61 -15.93
N GLU A 225 35.68 41.26 -16.81
CA GLU A 225 34.56 42.13 -17.17
C GLU A 225 33.30 41.74 -16.37
N ILE A 226 32.85 42.60 -15.44
CA ILE A 226 31.61 42.33 -14.67
C ILE A 226 30.40 42.59 -15.57
N SER A 227 30.44 43.67 -16.35
CA SER A 227 29.39 44.04 -17.28
C SER A 227 29.93 44.99 -18.37
N LYS A 228 29.35 44.93 -19.56
CA LYS A 228 29.72 45.79 -20.71
C LYS A 228 29.58 47.29 -20.44
N ASP A 229 28.80 47.65 -19.44
CA ASP A 229 28.54 49.02 -19.00
C ASP A 229 29.40 49.47 -17.81
N ASP A 230 30.42 48.70 -17.40
CA ASP A 230 31.24 49.04 -16.22
C ASP A 230 31.98 50.37 -16.36
N GLU A 231 32.56 50.66 -17.53
CA GLU A 231 33.30 51.91 -17.80
C GLU A 231 32.44 53.17 -17.66
N ALA A 232 31.12 53.05 -17.84
CA ALA A 232 30.21 54.18 -17.67
C ALA A 232 30.26 54.73 -16.22
N PHE A 233 30.63 53.90 -15.24
CA PHE A 233 30.64 54.24 -13.82
C PHE A 233 31.95 54.87 -13.32
N ASP A 234 33.00 54.98 -14.15
CA ASP A 234 34.33 55.42 -13.70
C ASP A 234 34.31 56.81 -13.04
N GLU A 235 33.50 57.76 -13.54
CA GLU A 235 33.34 59.08 -12.93
C GLU A 235 32.64 59.03 -11.55
N LEU A 236 31.58 58.21 -11.43
CA LEU A 236 30.88 57.99 -10.17
C LEU A 236 31.80 57.31 -9.14
N ASP A 237 32.54 56.30 -9.58
CA ASP A 237 33.52 55.60 -8.76
C ASP A 237 34.60 56.57 -8.28
N LEU A 238 35.11 57.45 -9.13
CA LEU A 238 36.07 58.48 -8.75
C LEU A 238 35.52 59.41 -7.66
N ILE A 239 34.27 59.86 -7.79
CA ILE A 239 33.62 60.74 -6.80
C ILE A 239 33.47 60.05 -5.46
N LEU A 240 32.95 58.82 -5.45
CA LEU A 240 32.73 58.05 -4.23
C LEU A 240 34.06 57.62 -3.59
N ASN A 241 35.07 57.25 -4.38
CA ASN A 241 36.40 56.88 -3.91
C ASN A 241 37.19 58.06 -3.33
N ASN A 242 36.99 59.27 -3.85
CA ASN A 242 37.60 60.49 -3.30
C ASN A 242 36.99 60.92 -1.95
N LYS A 243 35.93 60.23 -1.49
CA LYS A 243 35.30 60.43 -0.17
C LYS A 243 34.89 61.88 0.11
N ILE A 244 34.56 62.64 -0.94
CA ILE A 244 34.21 64.08 -0.84
C ILE A 244 33.05 64.29 0.15
N ALA A 245 32.08 63.38 0.13
CA ALA A 245 30.91 63.38 1.02
C ALA A 245 31.25 63.21 2.51
N LEU A 246 32.42 62.63 2.84
CA LEU A 246 32.84 62.42 4.23
C LEU A 246 33.42 63.68 4.88
N ASN A 247 33.66 64.75 4.11
CA ASN A 247 34.09 66.03 4.64
C ASN A 247 33.11 66.53 5.72
N LYS A 248 33.63 67.08 6.82
CA LYS A 248 32.81 67.62 7.93
C LYS A 248 31.83 68.72 7.47
N LYS A 249 32.16 69.44 6.39
CA LYS A 249 31.32 70.49 5.79
C LYS A 249 30.19 69.95 4.92
N TYR A 250 30.28 68.72 4.44
CA TYR A 250 29.22 68.09 3.66
C TYR A 250 28.05 67.72 4.59
N LYS A 251 26.86 68.23 4.28
CA LYS A 251 25.63 68.00 5.04
C LYS A 251 24.61 67.35 4.13
N THR A 252 24.03 66.23 4.59
CA THR A 252 22.97 65.54 3.84
C THR A 252 21.60 66.11 4.17
N GLY A 253 21.47 66.82 5.30
CA GLY A 253 20.18 67.27 5.84
C GLY A 253 19.45 66.19 6.64
N HIS A 254 19.94 64.94 6.61
CA HIS A 254 19.36 63.81 7.32
C HIS A 254 19.73 63.81 8.81
N LYS A 255 18.89 63.20 9.67
CA LYS A 255 19.12 63.14 11.12
C LYS A 255 20.19 62.13 11.55
N ILE A 256 20.48 61.16 10.68
CA ILE A 256 21.52 60.14 10.82
C ILE A 256 22.62 60.48 9.82
N GLU A 257 23.82 60.83 10.29
CA GLU A 257 24.92 61.40 9.47
C GLU A 257 26.17 60.51 9.52
N ILE A 258 25.97 59.19 9.39
CA ILE A 258 27.07 58.21 9.28
C ILE A 258 27.67 58.21 7.87
N SER A 259 28.84 57.58 7.69
CA SER A 259 29.54 57.53 6.39
C SER A 259 28.66 56.92 5.30
N LEU A 260 27.91 55.86 5.61
CA LEU A 260 26.98 55.23 4.68
C LEU A 260 25.89 56.18 4.18
N THR A 261 25.34 57.03 5.07
CA THR A 261 24.33 58.03 4.69
C THR A 261 24.91 59.06 3.74
N LYS A 262 26.11 59.58 4.03
CA LYS A 262 26.77 60.60 3.22
C LYS A 262 27.12 60.10 1.82
N GLN A 263 27.61 58.86 1.74
CA GLN A 263 27.98 58.25 0.46
C GLN A 263 26.76 57.91 -0.37
N ASN A 264 25.68 57.42 0.24
CA ASN A 264 24.40 57.23 -0.44
C ASN A 264 23.77 58.55 -0.90
N HIS A 265 23.92 59.64 -0.13
CA HIS A 265 23.48 60.96 -0.57
C HIS A 265 24.25 61.43 -1.81
N ALA A 266 25.59 61.27 -1.82
CA ALA A 266 26.41 61.60 -2.98
C ALA A 266 26.03 60.75 -4.20
N LEU A 267 25.88 59.43 -4.03
CA LEU A 267 25.43 58.51 -5.08
C LEU A 267 24.11 58.98 -5.69
N LEU A 268 23.08 59.23 -4.86
CA LEU A 268 21.75 59.61 -5.36
C LEU A 268 21.73 60.98 -6.06
N GLN A 269 22.61 61.92 -5.67
CA GLN A 269 22.74 63.20 -6.36
C GLN A 269 23.39 63.04 -7.73
N GLN A 270 24.45 62.23 -7.83
CA GLN A 270 25.16 62.06 -9.10
C GLN A 270 24.42 61.14 -10.07
N ILE A 271 23.66 60.16 -9.57
CA ILE A 271 23.00 59.17 -10.41
C ILE A 271 21.78 59.72 -11.17
N GLN A 272 21.26 60.90 -10.81
CA GLN A 272 20.13 61.53 -11.51
C GLN A 272 20.49 61.83 -12.97
N ASP A 273 21.68 62.37 -13.21
CA ASP A 273 22.18 62.77 -14.53
C ASP A 273 23.02 61.68 -15.21
N PHE A 274 23.14 60.48 -14.60
CA PHE A 274 23.94 59.38 -15.13
C PHE A 274 23.32 58.74 -16.38
N GLU A 275 24.11 58.56 -17.44
CA GLU A 275 23.74 57.79 -18.64
C GLU A 275 24.67 56.56 -18.76
N GLY A 276 24.09 55.38 -18.93
CA GLY A 276 24.82 54.11 -19.04
C GLY A 276 24.90 53.58 -20.47
N TYR A 277 25.47 52.37 -20.63
CA TYR A 277 25.67 51.71 -21.94
C TYR A 277 24.72 50.54 -22.22
N GLU A 278 23.48 50.60 -21.74
CA GLU A 278 22.45 49.60 -21.98
C GLU A 278 22.76 48.18 -21.45
N GLY A 279 23.62 48.07 -20.44
CA GLY A 279 24.02 46.83 -19.79
C GLY A 279 23.08 46.38 -18.65
N PHE A 280 23.63 45.67 -17.66
CA PHE A 280 22.82 45.15 -16.55
C PHE A 280 22.62 46.20 -15.46
N TRP A 281 23.64 47.00 -15.17
CA TRP A 281 23.61 47.93 -14.05
C TRP A 281 22.65 49.08 -14.34
N ASP A 282 22.75 49.66 -15.53
CA ASP A 282 21.92 50.78 -15.95
C ASP A 282 20.43 50.37 -16.11
N LYS A 283 20.15 49.21 -16.71
CA LYS A 283 18.79 48.70 -16.91
C LYS A 283 18.14 48.17 -15.65
N LYS A 284 18.91 47.87 -14.60
CA LYS A 284 18.39 47.30 -13.34
C LYS A 284 18.65 48.22 -12.15
N TYR A 285 19.87 48.22 -11.61
CA TYR A 285 20.16 48.94 -10.37
C TYR A 285 20.01 50.46 -10.50
N VAL A 286 20.57 51.08 -11.53
CA VAL A 286 20.48 52.54 -11.72
C VAL A 286 19.02 52.98 -11.80
N MET A 287 18.14 52.22 -12.47
CA MET A 287 16.70 52.52 -12.51
C MET A 287 16.06 52.57 -11.11
N LEU A 288 16.51 51.73 -10.18
CA LEU A 288 16.03 51.72 -8.80
C LEU A 288 16.51 52.98 -8.05
N TYR A 289 17.77 53.34 -8.19
CA TYR A 289 18.36 54.50 -7.50
C TYR A 289 17.87 55.84 -8.07
N LYS A 290 17.71 55.95 -9.41
CA LYS A 290 17.04 57.08 -10.05
C LYS A 290 15.62 57.24 -9.52
N TRP A 291 14.86 56.14 -9.43
CA TRP A 291 13.51 56.18 -8.86
C TRP A 291 13.49 56.69 -7.40
N ILE A 292 14.44 56.25 -6.56
CA ILE A 292 14.59 56.77 -5.19
C ILE A 292 14.83 58.28 -5.19
N ALA A 293 15.74 58.76 -6.06
CA ALA A 293 16.11 60.16 -6.15
C ALA A 293 14.97 61.04 -6.68
N GLU A 294 14.35 60.66 -7.81
CA GLU A 294 13.25 61.39 -8.46
C GLU A 294 11.99 61.52 -7.61
N ASN A 295 11.74 60.53 -6.74
CA ASN A 295 10.56 60.52 -5.85
C ASN A 295 10.87 61.11 -4.46
N ASN A 296 12.03 61.75 -4.27
CA ASN A 296 12.46 62.34 -3.00
C ASN A 296 12.40 61.35 -1.82
N LEU A 297 12.76 60.08 -2.06
CA LEU A 297 12.66 59.00 -1.07
C LEU A 297 13.92 58.83 -0.21
N PHE A 298 14.87 59.77 -0.30
CA PHE A 298 16.16 59.70 0.41
C PHE A 298 16.03 59.47 1.92
N GLU A 299 15.19 60.24 2.62
CA GLU A 299 14.96 60.08 4.06
C GLU A 299 14.49 58.65 4.40
N ASN A 300 13.47 58.17 3.69
CA ASN A 300 12.90 56.84 3.95
C ASN A 300 13.88 55.72 3.62
N PHE A 301 14.66 55.88 2.54
CA PHE A 301 15.73 54.94 2.17
C PHE A 301 16.79 54.84 3.27
N ILE A 302 17.25 55.97 3.82
CA ILE A 302 18.25 55.96 4.89
C ILE A 302 17.68 55.41 6.21
N TYR A 303 16.44 55.76 6.60
CA TYR A 303 15.81 55.14 7.77
C TYR A 303 15.70 53.63 7.62
N THR A 304 15.44 53.14 6.40
CA THR A 304 15.40 51.71 6.10
C THR A 304 16.78 51.07 6.23
N LEU A 305 17.81 51.60 5.57
CA LEU A 305 19.18 51.07 5.71
C LEU A 305 19.69 51.09 7.16
N CYS A 306 19.30 52.12 7.93
CA CYS A 306 19.71 52.24 9.32
C CYS A 306 18.77 51.53 10.30
N TYR A 307 17.77 50.77 9.84
CA TYR A 307 16.85 50.08 10.73
C TYR A 307 17.54 49.21 11.81
N PRO A 308 18.57 48.41 11.49
CA PRO A 308 19.25 47.59 12.49
C PRO A 308 20.25 48.39 13.35
N ILE A 309 20.30 49.72 13.28
CA ILE A 309 21.29 50.52 14.01
C ILE A 309 21.10 50.42 15.54
N GLU A 310 22.18 50.08 16.25
CA GLU A 310 22.11 49.94 17.73
C GLU A 310 22.51 51.21 18.49
N ASN A 311 23.05 52.23 17.82
CA ASN A 311 23.39 53.49 18.48
C ASN A 311 22.12 54.14 19.08
N GLU A 312 22.05 54.30 20.41
CA GLU A 312 20.87 54.79 21.13
C GLU A 312 20.21 56.05 20.53
N LYS A 313 21.02 57.04 20.13
CA LYS A 313 20.50 58.26 19.50
C LYS A 313 19.80 57.96 18.18
N TYR A 314 20.45 57.20 17.30
CA TYR A 314 19.93 56.90 15.97
C TYR A 314 18.83 55.84 16.00
N LYS A 315 18.92 54.86 16.90
CA LYS A 315 17.89 53.85 17.15
C LYS A 315 16.55 54.51 17.48
N LYS A 316 16.55 55.48 18.39
CA LYS A 316 15.33 56.27 18.70
C LYS A 316 14.78 57.04 17.50
N ILE A 317 15.66 57.56 16.64
CA ILE A 317 15.26 58.27 15.41
C ILE A 317 14.60 57.30 14.42
N VAL A 318 15.18 56.11 14.23
CA VAL A 318 14.65 55.05 13.38
C VAL A 318 13.30 54.55 13.89
N SER A 319 13.18 54.23 15.19
CA SER A 319 11.92 53.76 15.79
C SER A 319 10.77 54.77 15.61
N ASN A 320 11.06 56.07 15.68
CA ASN A 320 10.04 57.11 15.43
C ASN A 320 9.58 57.19 13.95
N ASN A 321 10.28 56.52 13.04
CA ASN A 321 10.00 56.52 11.59
C ASN A 321 9.61 55.13 11.06
N GLU A 322 9.26 54.17 11.92
CA GLU A 322 8.95 52.79 11.53
C GLU A 322 7.84 52.70 10.47
N LYS A 323 6.80 53.54 10.57
CA LYS A 323 5.75 53.63 9.56
C LYS A 323 6.27 54.01 8.17
N ASN A 324 7.26 54.90 8.11
CA ASN A 324 7.87 55.34 6.85
C ASN A 324 8.74 54.23 6.24
N ILE A 325 9.41 53.45 7.08
CA ILE A 325 10.21 52.28 6.66
C ILE A 325 9.29 51.22 6.06
N VAL A 326 8.19 50.88 6.73
CA VAL A 326 7.20 49.91 6.21
C VAL A 326 6.59 50.38 4.88
N ASP A 327 6.26 51.67 4.75
CA ASP A 327 5.76 52.24 3.49
C ASP A 327 6.82 52.18 2.37
N PHE A 328 8.07 52.51 2.68
CA PHE A 328 9.18 52.41 1.73
C PHE A 328 9.43 50.98 1.29
N LEU A 329 9.48 50.00 2.20
CA LEU A 329 9.69 48.59 1.87
C LEU A 329 8.63 48.09 0.88
N LYS A 330 7.35 48.42 1.11
CA LYS A 330 6.27 48.07 0.17
C LYS A 330 6.51 48.64 -1.23
N LYS A 331 6.88 49.91 -1.32
CA LYS A 331 7.20 50.59 -2.60
C LYS A 331 8.45 50.01 -3.25
N PHE A 332 9.48 49.74 -2.45
CA PHE A 332 10.75 49.15 -2.88
C PHE A 332 10.53 47.80 -3.52
N TYR A 333 9.86 46.86 -2.84
CA TYR A 333 9.62 45.52 -3.40
C TYR A 333 8.79 45.58 -4.69
N SER A 334 7.77 46.44 -4.73
CA SER A 334 6.95 46.64 -5.93
C SER A 334 7.80 47.18 -7.10
N LYS A 335 8.59 48.24 -6.87
CA LYS A 335 9.43 48.84 -7.90
C LYS A 335 10.55 47.91 -8.34
N TRP A 336 11.22 47.23 -7.40
CA TRP A 336 12.31 46.31 -7.71
C TRP A 336 11.86 45.15 -8.59
N ARG A 337 10.73 44.51 -8.24
CA ARG A 337 10.12 43.48 -9.10
C ARG A 337 9.75 44.03 -10.47
N SER A 338 9.20 45.25 -10.54
CA SER A 338 8.86 45.89 -11.83
C SER A 338 10.07 46.10 -12.73
N ILE A 339 11.23 46.45 -12.17
CA ILE A 339 12.49 46.65 -12.91
C ILE A 339 13.05 45.31 -13.42
N LEU A 340 13.02 44.27 -12.58
CA LEU A 340 13.52 42.94 -12.93
C LEU A 340 12.59 42.16 -13.89
N LYS A 341 11.32 42.57 -13.99
CA LYS A 341 10.26 41.90 -14.76
C LYS A 341 10.66 41.62 -16.21
N THR A 342 11.14 42.62 -16.94
CA THR A 342 11.31 42.53 -18.40
C THR A 342 12.77 42.28 -18.77
N ASN A 343 13.02 41.27 -19.61
CA ASN A 343 14.37 40.86 -20.02
C ASN A 343 14.39 40.36 -21.48
N THR A 344 15.49 40.60 -22.19
CA THR A 344 15.71 40.07 -23.54
C THR A 344 16.51 38.78 -23.46
N ILE A 345 15.89 37.65 -23.81
CA ILE A 345 16.51 36.32 -23.75
C ILE A 345 16.17 35.52 -25.01
N ALA A 346 16.90 34.42 -25.24
CA ALA A 346 16.47 33.40 -26.19
C ALA A 346 15.21 32.71 -25.66
N PHE A 347 14.07 32.94 -26.30
CA PHE A 347 12.77 32.41 -25.92
C PHE A 347 12.08 31.85 -27.17
N ASP A 348 11.61 30.61 -27.11
CA ASP A 348 10.98 29.91 -28.26
C ASP A 348 11.86 29.94 -29.53
N GLY A 349 13.18 29.74 -29.34
CA GLY A 349 14.17 29.68 -30.43
C GLY A 349 14.56 31.03 -31.03
N LYS A 350 14.07 32.16 -30.49
CA LYS A 350 14.40 33.52 -30.98
C LYS A 350 14.79 34.45 -29.83
N SER A 351 15.71 35.37 -30.08
CA SER A 351 15.98 36.47 -29.14
C SER A 351 14.80 37.44 -29.16
N GLN A 352 14.14 37.61 -28.02
CA GLN A 352 13.00 38.51 -27.87
C GLN A 352 12.83 38.97 -26.42
N GLU A 353 12.14 40.09 -26.24
CA GLU A 353 11.79 40.60 -24.93
C GLU A 353 10.64 39.79 -24.32
N VAL A 354 10.83 39.34 -23.08
CA VAL A 354 9.84 38.60 -22.29
C VAL A 354 9.72 39.20 -20.89
N SER A 355 8.57 38.95 -20.26
CA SER A 355 8.28 39.33 -18.88
C SER A 355 8.25 38.09 -17.98
N ASN A 356 8.94 38.19 -16.85
CA ASN A 356 8.81 37.26 -15.73
C ASN A 356 7.59 37.66 -14.89
N TYR A 357 6.72 36.70 -14.61
CA TYR A 357 5.66 36.84 -13.62
C TYR A 357 6.13 36.23 -12.30
N TYR A 358 6.19 37.07 -11.27
CA TYR A 358 6.63 36.67 -9.94
C TYR A 358 5.42 36.31 -9.05
N TYR A 359 5.44 35.11 -8.48
CA TYR A 359 4.48 34.67 -7.47
C TYR A 359 5.27 34.12 -6.28
N ASP A 360 4.85 34.46 -5.06
CA ASP A 360 5.55 34.08 -3.82
C ASP A 360 7.09 34.26 -3.89
N ASN A 361 7.50 35.36 -4.53
CA ASN A 361 8.89 35.77 -4.76
C ASN A 361 9.74 34.95 -5.75
N TYR A 362 9.25 33.91 -6.41
CA TYR A 362 9.97 33.22 -7.49
C TYR A 362 9.35 33.48 -8.87
N THR A 363 10.08 33.17 -9.94
CA THR A 363 9.59 33.27 -11.32
C THR A 363 8.65 32.11 -11.61
N GLN A 364 7.34 32.37 -11.53
CA GLN A 364 6.31 31.38 -11.79
C GLN A 364 5.99 31.26 -13.28
N ALA A 365 6.09 32.33 -14.05
CA ALA A 365 5.85 32.25 -15.49
C ALA A 365 6.72 33.21 -16.30
N VAL A 366 6.98 32.86 -17.55
CA VAL A 366 7.75 33.66 -18.50
C VAL A 366 7.03 33.67 -19.85
N GLY A 367 6.81 34.85 -20.40
CA GLY A 367 6.22 35.01 -21.73
C GLY A 367 6.13 36.47 -22.17
N LYS A 368 5.52 36.70 -23.32
CA LYS A 368 5.42 38.04 -23.91
C LYS A 368 4.19 38.79 -23.38
N MET A 369 4.37 40.08 -23.09
CA MET A 369 3.30 41.01 -22.71
C MET A 369 3.10 42.05 -23.83
N ASN A 370 1.86 42.43 -24.10
CA ASN A 370 1.48 43.60 -24.88
C ASN A 370 0.70 44.55 -23.95
N GLY A 371 1.37 45.58 -23.44
CA GLY A 371 0.85 46.36 -22.31
C GLY A 371 0.68 45.47 -21.07
N GLU A 372 -0.54 45.42 -20.54
CA GLU A 372 -0.91 44.55 -19.41
C GLU A 372 -1.45 43.18 -19.84
N THR A 373 -1.49 42.89 -21.14
CA THR A 373 -2.08 41.66 -21.68
C THR A 373 -1.01 40.62 -22.01
N SER A 374 -1.15 39.39 -21.50
CA SER A 374 -0.31 38.24 -21.89
C SER A 374 -0.60 37.83 -23.33
N VAL A 375 0.42 37.66 -24.17
CA VAL A 375 0.23 37.26 -25.59
C VAL A 375 1.26 36.20 -26.01
N GLY A 376 0.89 35.35 -26.95
CA GLY A 376 1.79 34.34 -27.52
C GLY A 376 2.13 33.21 -26.54
N LYS A 377 3.30 32.61 -26.69
CA LYS A 377 3.72 31.44 -25.90
C LYS A 377 4.16 31.82 -24.49
N TRP A 378 3.73 31.04 -23.52
CA TRP A 378 4.07 31.19 -22.09
C TRP A 378 4.52 29.85 -21.50
N PHE A 379 5.57 29.91 -20.69
CA PHE A 379 6.02 28.80 -19.85
C PHE A 379 5.73 29.11 -18.39
N ILE A 380 5.22 28.13 -17.66
CA ILE A 380 4.88 28.22 -16.24
C ILE A 380 5.71 27.18 -15.49
N TYR A 381 6.26 27.57 -14.34
CA TYR A 381 7.20 26.79 -13.54
C TYR A 381 6.63 26.57 -12.13
N ASN A 382 7.03 25.48 -11.47
CA ASN A 382 6.78 25.27 -10.04
C ASN A 382 7.80 26.04 -9.18
N GLU A 383 7.70 25.93 -7.86
CA GLU A 383 8.60 26.61 -6.90
C GLU A 383 10.07 26.16 -7.04
N ASP A 384 10.31 24.90 -7.41
CA ASP A 384 11.63 24.37 -7.71
C ASP A 384 12.20 24.88 -9.04
N GLY A 385 11.43 25.64 -9.82
CA GLY A 385 11.85 26.17 -11.12
C GLY A 385 11.82 25.17 -12.28
N GLN A 386 11.11 24.05 -12.12
CA GLN A 386 10.81 23.07 -13.16
C GLN A 386 9.58 23.49 -13.96
N LEU A 387 9.57 23.23 -15.28
CA LEU A 387 8.42 23.50 -16.14
C LEU A 387 7.19 22.69 -15.67
N SER A 388 6.14 23.38 -15.27
CA SER A 388 4.88 22.78 -14.80
C SER A 388 3.77 22.84 -15.86
N SER A 389 3.79 23.85 -16.74
CA SER A 389 2.91 23.92 -17.90
C SER A 389 3.39 24.90 -18.97
N GLU A 390 2.86 24.74 -20.18
CA GLU A 390 3.06 25.67 -21.29
C GLU A 390 1.77 25.84 -22.10
N GLY A 391 1.64 26.98 -22.78
CA GLY A 391 0.50 27.25 -23.65
C GLY A 391 0.57 28.58 -24.37
N ILE A 392 -0.50 28.90 -25.08
CA ILE A 392 -0.59 30.11 -25.92
C ILE A 392 -1.75 30.99 -25.42
N TYR A 393 -1.48 32.29 -25.31
CA TYR A 393 -2.49 33.33 -25.18
C TYR A 393 -2.70 34.03 -26.52
N ASP A 394 -3.95 34.33 -26.84
CA ASP A 394 -4.31 35.11 -28.03
C ASP A 394 -3.96 36.61 -27.85
N LYS A 395 -4.38 37.44 -28.79
CA LYS A 395 -4.14 38.90 -28.75
C LYS A 395 -4.91 39.63 -27.63
N ASN A 396 -5.91 38.99 -27.03
CA ASN A 396 -6.75 39.54 -25.97
C ASN A 396 -6.36 39.03 -24.57
N GLY A 397 -5.34 38.16 -24.47
CA GLY A 397 -4.94 37.54 -23.21
C GLY A 397 -5.79 36.34 -22.80
N GLU A 398 -6.54 35.77 -23.73
CA GLU A 398 -7.35 34.58 -23.51
C GLU A 398 -6.55 33.32 -23.88
N ARG A 399 -6.75 32.22 -23.14
CA ARG A 399 -6.09 30.95 -23.49
C ARG A 399 -6.60 30.47 -24.84
N ASP A 400 -5.70 30.07 -25.72
CA ASP A 400 -6.01 29.59 -27.05
C ASP A 400 -5.10 28.41 -27.43
N GLN A 401 -5.55 27.59 -28.37
CA GLN A 401 -4.85 26.40 -28.88
C GLN A 401 -4.49 25.39 -27.77
N LYS A 402 -3.40 24.63 -27.95
CA LYS A 402 -2.98 23.56 -27.06
C LYS A 402 -2.25 24.12 -25.82
N TRP A 403 -2.71 23.69 -24.66
CA TRP A 403 -2.03 23.81 -23.38
C TRP A 403 -1.56 22.44 -22.91
N THR A 404 -0.39 22.39 -22.29
CA THR A 404 0.24 21.15 -21.78
C THR A 404 0.66 21.36 -20.33
N TRP A 405 0.38 20.39 -19.46
CA TRP A 405 0.85 20.36 -18.07
C TRP A 405 1.74 19.14 -17.86
N TYR A 406 2.69 19.24 -16.94
CA TYR A 406 3.69 18.21 -16.67
C TYR A 406 3.66 17.74 -15.21
N TYR A 407 4.09 16.51 -14.99
CA TYR A 407 4.45 15.98 -13.68
C TYR A 407 5.84 16.46 -13.25
N THR A 408 6.19 16.27 -11.98
CA THR A 408 7.53 16.54 -11.43
C THR A 408 8.63 15.66 -12.02
N ASN A 409 8.27 14.55 -12.66
CA ASN A 409 9.21 13.72 -13.44
C ASN A 409 9.37 14.20 -14.91
N GLY A 410 8.74 15.31 -15.29
CA GLY A 410 8.80 15.91 -16.63
C GLY A 410 7.86 15.28 -17.68
N ARG A 411 7.13 14.21 -17.35
CA ARG A 411 6.16 13.59 -18.27
C ARG A 411 4.90 14.44 -18.38
N VAL A 412 4.22 14.37 -19.53
CA VAL A 412 2.95 15.05 -19.75
C VAL A 412 1.90 14.50 -18.79
N ARG A 413 1.27 15.39 -18.03
CA ARG A 413 0.14 15.10 -17.14
C ARG A 413 -1.19 15.33 -17.83
N GLU A 414 -1.28 16.41 -18.59
CA GLU A 414 -2.51 16.82 -19.26
C GLU A 414 -2.21 17.60 -20.54
N THR A 415 -3.04 17.45 -21.56
CA THR A 415 -3.12 18.39 -22.68
C THR A 415 -4.56 18.82 -22.91
N ALA A 416 -4.79 20.09 -23.24
CA ALA A 416 -6.12 20.62 -23.47
C ALA A 416 -6.12 21.62 -24.63
N ILE A 417 -7.17 21.59 -25.46
CA ILE A 417 -7.37 22.60 -26.51
C ILE A 417 -8.34 23.66 -26.00
N TYR A 418 -7.91 24.93 -26.05
CA TYR A 418 -8.71 26.10 -25.70
C TYR A 418 -9.06 26.93 -26.94
N LYS A 419 -10.17 27.66 -26.83
CA LYS A 419 -10.54 28.78 -27.69
C LYS A 419 -11.24 29.82 -26.83
N ASN A 420 -10.73 31.05 -26.81
CA ASN A 420 -11.26 32.14 -25.99
C ASN A 420 -11.42 31.75 -24.50
N THR A 421 -10.37 31.16 -23.91
CA THR A 421 -10.34 30.67 -22.51
C THR A 421 -11.25 29.48 -22.19
N LYS A 422 -12.09 29.03 -23.11
CA LYS A 422 -12.94 27.85 -22.93
C LYS A 422 -12.33 26.60 -23.57
N LEU A 423 -12.48 25.45 -22.93
CA LEU A 423 -12.12 24.16 -23.52
C LEU A 423 -12.93 23.93 -24.79
N ASN A 424 -12.26 23.64 -25.90
CA ASN A 424 -12.88 23.53 -27.21
C ASN A 424 -12.10 22.58 -28.12
N GLY A 425 -12.20 21.29 -27.81
CA GLY A 425 -11.52 20.19 -28.49
C GLY A 425 -11.18 19.07 -27.52
N GLU A 426 -10.14 18.32 -27.84
CA GLU A 426 -9.67 17.20 -27.04
C GLU A 426 -8.98 17.67 -25.75
N ASN A 427 -9.25 16.96 -24.65
CA ASN A 427 -8.56 17.08 -23.37
C ASN A 427 -8.12 15.68 -22.91
N LEU A 428 -6.80 15.48 -22.83
CA LEU A 428 -6.17 14.22 -22.49
C LEU A 428 -5.49 14.36 -21.13
N HIS A 429 -5.70 13.40 -20.25
CA HIS A 429 -4.98 13.26 -18.98
C HIS A 429 -4.19 11.96 -19.02
N PHE A 430 -3.03 11.93 -18.37
CA PHE A 430 -2.12 10.81 -18.34
C PHE A 430 -1.75 10.46 -16.90
N PHE A 431 -1.35 9.21 -16.66
CA PHE A 431 -0.69 8.81 -15.42
C PHE A 431 0.80 9.22 -15.45
N ASP A 432 1.46 9.19 -14.29
CA ASP A 432 2.90 9.46 -14.15
C ASP A 432 3.76 8.44 -14.93
N ASN A 433 3.22 7.26 -15.21
CA ASN A 433 3.82 6.25 -16.07
C ASN A 433 3.70 6.56 -17.59
N GLY A 434 2.95 7.62 -17.96
CA GLY A 434 2.74 8.07 -19.34
C GLY A 434 1.54 7.43 -20.06
N LYS A 435 0.88 6.42 -19.47
CA LYS A 435 -0.32 5.81 -20.05
C LYS A 435 -1.52 6.78 -19.97
N PRO A 436 -2.46 6.74 -20.92
CA PRO A 436 -3.66 7.58 -20.86
C PRO A 436 -4.45 7.28 -19.60
N LYS A 437 -5.07 8.31 -19.02
CA LYS A 437 -5.94 8.26 -17.85
C LYS A 437 -7.36 8.67 -18.21
N ILE A 438 -7.51 9.80 -18.89
CA ILE A 438 -8.79 10.31 -19.39
C ILE A 438 -8.60 10.84 -20.80
N ALA A 439 -9.56 10.60 -21.69
CA ALA A 439 -9.67 11.30 -22.96
C ALA A 439 -11.09 11.84 -23.13
N ALA A 440 -11.24 13.16 -23.21
CA ALA A 440 -12.52 13.84 -23.24
C ALA A 440 -12.58 14.86 -24.39
N ASN A 441 -13.79 15.13 -24.88
CA ASN A 441 -14.03 16.17 -25.89
C ASN A 441 -14.91 17.28 -25.31
N PHE A 442 -14.59 18.52 -25.67
CA PHE A 442 -15.29 19.72 -25.23
C PHE A 442 -15.70 20.60 -26.42
N LEU A 443 -16.85 21.25 -26.29
CA LEU A 443 -17.33 22.30 -27.18
C LEU A 443 -17.80 23.48 -26.33
N ASP A 444 -17.22 24.66 -26.56
CA ASP A 444 -17.53 25.90 -25.81
C ASP A 444 -17.53 25.74 -24.27
N GLY A 445 -16.56 24.98 -23.76
CA GLY A 445 -16.35 24.75 -22.32
C GLY A 445 -17.22 23.65 -21.71
N LYS A 446 -18.08 22.99 -22.50
CA LYS A 446 -18.93 21.87 -22.04
C LYS A 446 -18.45 20.55 -22.64
N LEU A 447 -18.58 19.46 -21.88
CA LEU A 447 -18.34 18.12 -22.41
C LEU A 447 -19.30 17.84 -23.57
N ASP A 448 -18.75 17.43 -24.71
CA ASP A 448 -19.51 17.14 -25.92
C ASP A 448 -18.79 16.06 -26.73
N GLY A 449 -19.43 14.90 -26.92
CA GLY A 449 -18.85 13.72 -27.54
C GLY A 449 -18.34 12.68 -26.52
N LYS A 450 -17.31 11.93 -26.91
CA LYS A 450 -16.78 10.79 -26.14
C LYS A 450 -15.97 11.22 -24.93
N TYR A 451 -16.15 10.47 -23.84
CA TYR A 451 -15.37 10.55 -22.60
C TYR A 451 -14.89 9.14 -22.21
N LEU A 452 -13.58 8.93 -22.22
CA LEU A 452 -12.93 7.64 -21.99
C LEU A 452 -12.11 7.70 -20.70
N VAL A 453 -12.18 6.65 -19.88
CA VAL A 453 -11.38 6.50 -18.66
C VAL A 453 -10.57 5.21 -18.73
N TYR A 454 -9.31 5.31 -18.38
CA TYR A 454 -8.34 4.22 -18.40
C TYR A 454 -7.80 3.96 -16.99
N ASN A 455 -7.40 2.71 -16.71
CA ASN A 455 -6.59 2.41 -15.54
C ASN A 455 -5.09 2.66 -15.84
N ASP A 456 -4.27 2.67 -14.80
CA ASP A 456 -2.83 2.90 -14.89
C ASP A 456 -2.06 1.73 -15.54
N ASP A 457 -2.73 0.62 -15.82
CA ASP A 457 -2.22 -0.49 -16.62
C ASP A 457 -2.50 -0.30 -18.13
N GLY A 458 -3.30 0.70 -18.52
CA GLY A 458 -3.61 1.07 -19.90
C GLY A 458 -4.93 0.50 -20.43
N ALA A 459 -5.70 -0.20 -19.61
CA ALA A 459 -7.00 -0.74 -19.99
C ALA A 459 -8.06 0.37 -20.02
N LEU A 460 -8.89 0.42 -21.07
CA LEU A 460 -10.11 1.22 -21.09
C LEU A 460 -11.13 0.59 -20.12
N ILE A 461 -11.48 1.32 -19.06
CA ILE A 461 -12.40 0.86 -18.00
C ILE A 461 -13.75 1.58 -18.02
N GLU A 462 -13.86 2.77 -18.64
CA GLU A 462 -15.15 3.43 -18.85
C GLU A 462 -15.22 4.16 -20.20
N GLU A 463 -16.39 4.15 -20.81
CA GLU A 463 -16.74 4.88 -22.03
C GLU A 463 -18.11 5.55 -21.84
N LYS A 464 -18.16 6.89 -21.97
CA LYS A 464 -19.37 7.72 -21.82
C LYS A 464 -19.54 8.66 -23.01
N TYR A 465 -20.76 9.11 -23.23
CA TYR A 465 -21.11 10.09 -24.26
C TYR A 465 -21.83 11.28 -23.63
N PHE A 466 -21.42 12.48 -24.01
CA PHE A 466 -21.97 13.74 -23.54
C PHE A 466 -22.52 14.57 -24.69
N LYS A 467 -23.56 15.36 -24.39
CA LYS A 467 -24.06 16.43 -25.25
C LYS A 467 -24.37 17.65 -24.39
N GLU A 468 -23.79 18.80 -24.74
CA GLU A 468 -23.93 20.05 -23.97
C GLU A 468 -23.69 19.91 -22.45
N GLY A 469 -22.73 19.07 -22.07
CA GLY A 469 -22.33 18.84 -20.68
C GLY A 469 -23.16 17.81 -19.92
N LYS A 470 -24.19 17.22 -20.53
CA LYS A 470 -25.01 16.16 -19.92
C LYS A 470 -24.73 14.81 -20.57
N LEU A 471 -24.83 13.72 -19.80
CA LEU A 471 -24.76 12.37 -20.36
C LEU A 471 -25.92 12.16 -21.35
N ASP A 472 -25.60 11.86 -22.60
CA ASP A 472 -26.57 11.61 -23.67
C ASP A 472 -25.97 10.54 -24.60
N GLY A 473 -26.53 9.34 -24.55
CA GLY A 473 -25.95 8.14 -25.17
C GLY A 473 -25.62 7.06 -24.14
N LEU A 474 -24.67 6.18 -24.47
CA LEU A 474 -24.39 5.00 -23.67
C LEU A 474 -23.28 5.24 -22.64
N TYR A 475 -23.48 4.82 -21.39
CA TYR A 475 -22.41 4.61 -20.43
C TYR A 475 -22.06 3.12 -20.40
N GLN A 476 -20.78 2.80 -20.59
CA GLN A 476 -20.24 1.46 -20.44
C GLN A 476 -19.07 1.48 -19.45
N SER A 477 -19.01 0.51 -18.56
CA SER A 477 -17.78 0.18 -17.84
C SER A 477 -17.30 -1.21 -18.22
N TYR A 478 -16.02 -1.44 -18.04
CA TYR A 478 -15.34 -2.69 -18.38
C TYR A 478 -14.51 -3.16 -17.19
N PHE A 479 -14.34 -4.48 -17.08
CA PHE A 479 -13.46 -5.06 -16.07
C PHE A 479 -11.99 -4.64 -16.27
N LYS A 480 -11.12 -4.95 -15.30
CA LYS A 480 -9.71 -4.49 -15.25
C LYS A 480 -8.89 -4.87 -16.48
N VAL A 481 -9.24 -5.96 -17.18
CA VAL A 481 -8.61 -6.37 -18.45
C VAL A 481 -8.99 -5.48 -19.64
N GLY A 482 -10.05 -4.67 -19.52
CA GLY A 482 -10.50 -3.69 -20.51
C GLY A 482 -11.68 -4.15 -21.36
N LYS A 483 -11.88 -3.47 -22.50
CA LYS A 483 -13.08 -3.48 -23.36
C LYS A 483 -13.63 -4.87 -23.77
N GLN A 484 -12.81 -5.92 -23.69
CA GLN A 484 -13.23 -7.29 -23.99
C GLN A 484 -14.26 -7.86 -22.99
N LEU A 485 -14.31 -7.35 -21.75
CA LEU A 485 -15.26 -7.79 -20.74
C LEU A 485 -16.09 -6.60 -20.25
N LEU A 486 -17.34 -6.53 -20.70
CA LEU A 486 -18.32 -5.53 -20.29
C LEU A 486 -18.78 -5.79 -18.85
N GLU A 487 -18.85 -4.75 -18.04
CA GLU A 487 -19.34 -4.81 -16.65
C GLU A 487 -20.66 -4.06 -16.54
N TRP A 488 -20.72 -2.78 -16.96
CA TRP A 488 -21.96 -2.00 -16.97
C TRP A 488 -22.40 -1.58 -18.37
N HIS A 489 -23.71 -1.53 -18.58
CA HIS A 489 -24.36 -0.99 -19.77
C HIS A 489 -25.58 -0.16 -19.38
N VAL A 490 -25.50 1.16 -19.55
CA VAL A 490 -26.52 2.09 -19.05
C VAL A 490 -26.87 3.15 -20.11
N PRO A 491 -28.10 3.16 -20.64
CA PRO A 491 -28.54 4.18 -21.58
C PRO A 491 -28.92 5.47 -20.85
N TYR A 492 -28.37 6.60 -21.29
CA TYR A 492 -28.65 7.94 -20.77
C TYR A 492 -29.30 8.84 -21.82
N LYS A 493 -30.23 9.69 -21.36
CA LYS A 493 -30.80 10.79 -22.12
C LYS A 493 -30.94 12.03 -21.24
N ASP A 494 -30.43 13.17 -21.71
CA ASP A 494 -30.45 14.45 -20.99
C ASP A 494 -29.97 14.35 -19.52
N GLY A 495 -28.93 13.54 -19.27
CA GLY A 495 -28.34 13.32 -17.95
C GLY A 495 -29.08 12.32 -17.06
N LYS A 496 -30.15 11.68 -17.53
CA LYS A 496 -30.94 10.69 -16.78
C LYS A 496 -30.83 9.31 -17.42
N VAL A 497 -30.84 8.27 -16.60
CA VAL A 497 -30.99 6.89 -17.10
C VAL A 497 -32.35 6.76 -17.78
N GLU A 498 -32.37 6.27 -19.02
CA GLU A 498 -33.56 6.25 -19.87
C GLU A 498 -34.58 5.20 -19.42
N SER A 499 -34.11 3.99 -19.09
CA SER A 499 -34.99 2.87 -18.75
C SER A 499 -34.34 1.84 -17.82
N ILE A 500 -33.43 1.02 -18.34
CA ILE A 500 -32.84 -0.11 -17.62
C ILE A 500 -31.32 -0.02 -17.67
N ALA A 501 -30.69 -0.06 -16.50
CA ALA A 501 -29.24 -0.30 -16.39
C ALA A 501 -28.98 -1.80 -16.24
N LYS A 502 -27.95 -2.30 -16.93
CA LYS A 502 -27.54 -3.71 -16.86
C LYS A 502 -26.13 -3.84 -16.31
N GLU A 503 -25.95 -4.81 -15.43
CA GLU A 503 -24.65 -5.19 -14.88
C GLU A 503 -24.35 -6.65 -15.23
N TYR A 504 -23.10 -6.97 -15.52
CA TYR A 504 -22.65 -8.28 -15.98
C TYR A 504 -21.50 -8.79 -15.13
N TYR A 505 -21.43 -10.10 -14.97
CA TYR A 505 -20.25 -10.80 -14.48
C TYR A 505 -19.13 -10.81 -15.53
N ALA A 506 -17.88 -11.03 -15.09
CA ALA A 506 -16.72 -11.08 -15.99
C ALA A 506 -16.79 -12.20 -17.05
N ASN A 507 -17.67 -13.20 -16.88
CA ASN A 507 -17.92 -14.23 -17.87
C ASN A 507 -19.01 -13.85 -18.91
N GLY A 508 -19.61 -12.66 -18.78
CA GLY A 508 -20.68 -12.14 -19.64
C GLY A 508 -22.10 -12.53 -19.22
N ASP A 509 -22.29 -13.32 -18.17
CA ASP A 509 -23.63 -13.60 -17.63
C ASP A 509 -24.20 -12.34 -16.95
N LEU A 510 -25.52 -12.12 -17.06
CA LEU A 510 -26.20 -10.97 -16.46
C LEU A 510 -26.19 -11.09 -14.92
N PHE A 511 -25.72 -10.05 -14.25
CA PHE A 511 -25.78 -9.93 -12.79
C PHE A 511 -27.07 -9.24 -12.35
N ALA A 512 -27.46 -8.12 -12.97
CA ALA A 512 -28.67 -7.38 -12.57
C ALA A 512 -29.32 -6.60 -13.72
N ASP A 513 -30.66 -6.49 -13.63
CA ASP A 513 -31.48 -5.56 -14.40
C ASP A 513 -32.09 -4.52 -13.45
N ILE A 514 -31.74 -3.25 -13.64
CA ILE A 514 -32.09 -2.18 -12.70
C ILE A 514 -33.04 -1.20 -13.39
N PRO A 515 -34.34 -1.18 -13.01
CA PRO A 515 -35.31 -0.29 -13.62
C PRO A 515 -35.22 1.14 -13.07
N PHE A 516 -35.32 2.11 -13.97
CA PHE A 516 -35.32 3.54 -13.67
C PHE A 516 -36.56 4.22 -14.29
N VAL A 517 -37.09 5.20 -13.56
CA VAL A 517 -38.09 6.16 -14.03
C VAL A 517 -37.60 7.56 -13.64
N ASP A 518 -37.55 8.49 -14.60
CA ASP A 518 -37.02 9.85 -14.41
C ASP A 518 -35.61 9.91 -13.78
N GLY A 519 -34.77 8.93 -14.10
CA GLY A 519 -33.39 8.84 -13.60
C GLY A 519 -33.28 8.33 -12.15
N LYS A 520 -34.38 7.89 -11.53
CA LYS A 520 -34.38 7.28 -10.20
C LYS A 520 -34.80 5.81 -10.28
N ARG A 521 -34.18 4.95 -9.47
CA ARG A 521 -34.60 3.54 -9.36
C ARG A 521 -36.07 3.46 -8.97
N HIS A 522 -36.85 2.72 -9.73
CA HIS A 522 -38.29 2.61 -9.50
C HIS A 522 -38.82 1.29 -10.06
N GLY A 523 -39.61 0.58 -9.27
CA GLY A 523 -40.15 -0.74 -9.61
C GLY A 523 -39.35 -1.88 -9.01
N GLU A 524 -39.57 -3.08 -9.55
CA GLU A 524 -38.98 -4.32 -9.05
C GLU A 524 -37.56 -4.51 -9.59
N TYR A 525 -36.57 -4.38 -8.71
CA TYR A 525 -35.18 -4.73 -8.99
C TYR A 525 -34.97 -6.24 -8.88
N LYS A 526 -34.19 -6.81 -9.80
CA LYS A 526 -33.75 -8.19 -9.75
C LYS A 526 -32.27 -8.31 -10.05
N ASP A 527 -31.57 -9.04 -9.20
CA ASP A 527 -30.23 -9.56 -9.49
C ASP A 527 -30.25 -11.09 -9.53
N PHE A 528 -29.17 -11.66 -10.03
CA PHE A 528 -29.04 -13.05 -10.35
C PHE A 528 -27.73 -13.59 -9.77
N HIS A 529 -27.78 -14.82 -9.28
CA HIS A 529 -26.60 -15.61 -9.00
C HIS A 529 -25.90 -16.00 -10.32
N PHE A 530 -24.64 -16.40 -10.24
CA PHE A 530 -23.88 -16.94 -11.38
C PHE A 530 -24.48 -18.18 -12.08
N ASN A 531 -25.47 -18.85 -11.48
CA ASN A 531 -26.27 -19.91 -12.13
C ASN A 531 -27.57 -19.39 -12.78
N LYS A 532 -27.72 -18.07 -12.93
CA LYS A 532 -28.86 -17.37 -13.54
C LYS A 532 -30.17 -17.49 -12.75
N LYS A 533 -30.16 -18.07 -11.56
CA LYS A 533 -31.30 -18.01 -10.64
C LYS A 533 -31.31 -16.64 -9.94
N ILE A 534 -32.49 -16.17 -9.60
CA ILE A 534 -32.69 -14.91 -8.88
C ILE A 534 -31.92 -14.94 -7.56
N ALA A 535 -31.18 -13.88 -7.27
CA ALA A 535 -30.47 -13.67 -6.01
C ALA A 535 -31.26 -12.77 -5.06
N SER A 536 -31.96 -11.77 -5.59
CA SER A 536 -32.84 -10.89 -4.85
C SER A 536 -33.96 -10.31 -5.72
N GLU A 537 -35.07 -9.99 -5.07
CA GLU A 537 -36.19 -9.23 -5.62
C GLU A 537 -36.55 -8.18 -4.58
N VAL A 538 -36.34 -6.91 -4.92
CA VAL A 538 -36.62 -5.80 -4.00
C VAL A 538 -37.35 -4.67 -4.73
N SER A 539 -38.29 -4.05 -4.04
CA SER A 539 -39.06 -2.92 -4.56
C SER A 539 -38.35 -1.59 -4.29
N TYR A 540 -38.21 -0.77 -5.34
CA TYR A 540 -37.75 0.61 -5.23
C TYR A 540 -38.87 1.58 -5.57
N ALA A 541 -38.95 2.68 -4.81
CA ALA A 541 -39.76 3.83 -5.15
C ALA A 541 -38.91 5.10 -5.04
N ASN A 542 -38.82 5.86 -6.13
CA ASN A 542 -38.10 7.15 -6.18
C ASN A 542 -36.65 7.10 -5.70
N GLY A 543 -35.96 5.98 -5.92
CA GLY A 543 -34.55 5.77 -5.57
C GLY A 543 -34.31 4.97 -4.29
N GLU A 544 -35.33 4.85 -3.43
CA GLU A 544 -35.27 4.28 -2.09
C GLU A 544 -35.90 2.88 -2.05
N LEU A 545 -35.37 1.99 -1.21
CA LEU A 545 -35.97 0.69 -0.93
C LEU A 545 -37.32 0.91 -0.22
N ASN A 546 -38.40 0.56 -0.90
CA ASN A 546 -39.75 0.81 -0.41
C ASN A 546 -40.70 -0.26 -0.93
N GLY A 547 -41.14 -1.14 -0.03
CA GLY A 547 -41.99 -2.28 -0.36
C GLY A 547 -41.34 -3.63 -0.02
N ALA A 548 -41.57 -4.62 -0.88
CA ALA A 548 -41.17 -6.00 -0.63
C ALA A 548 -39.65 -6.16 -0.71
N TYR A 549 -39.10 -6.96 0.21
CA TYR A 549 -37.69 -7.31 0.21
C TYR A 549 -37.55 -8.84 0.26
N LYS A 550 -36.90 -9.43 -0.75
CA LYS A 550 -36.58 -10.87 -0.78
C LYS A 550 -35.17 -11.12 -1.30
N THR A 551 -34.49 -12.06 -0.66
CA THR A 551 -33.21 -12.61 -1.14
C THR A 551 -33.29 -14.13 -1.16
N TYR A 552 -32.49 -14.76 -2.01
CA TYR A 552 -32.52 -16.18 -2.31
C TYR A 552 -31.12 -16.77 -2.24
N TYR A 553 -31.02 -18.04 -1.83
CA TYR A 553 -29.80 -18.83 -1.99
C TYR A 553 -29.61 -19.25 -3.45
N THR A 554 -28.38 -19.67 -3.80
CA THR A 554 -28.08 -20.22 -5.14
C THR A 554 -28.93 -21.43 -5.51
N ASN A 555 -29.53 -22.13 -4.55
CA ASN A 555 -30.45 -23.23 -4.82
C ASN A 555 -31.86 -22.76 -5.25
N GLY A 556 -32.20 -21.48 -5.07
CA GLY A 556 -33.49 -20.86 -5.38
C GLY A 556 -34.45 -20.75 -4.18
N LYS A 557 -34.09 -21.26 -3.00
CA LYS A 557 -34.89 -21.09 -1.78
C LYS A 557 -34.69 -19.70 -1.18
N ILE A 558 -35.75 -19.16 -0.56
CA ILE A 558 -35.71 -17.88 0.14
C ILE A 558 -34.66 -17.95 1.26
N HIS A 559 -33.80 -16.94 1.31
CA HIS A 559 -32.84 -16.72 2.38
C HIS A 559 -33.37 -15.71 3.40
N LYS A 560 -33.91 -14.57 2.93
CA LYS A 560 -34.46 -13.54 3.79
C LYS A 560 -35.62 -12.84 3.12
N GLU A 561 -36.69 -12.57 3.87
CA GLU A 561 -37.84 -11.80 3.39
C GLU A 561 -38.38 -10.83 4.45
N GLY A 562 -38.95 -9.72 4.00
CA GLY A 562 -39.55 -8.68 4.84
C GLY A 562 -40.03 -7.49 4.02
N ASN A 563 -40.14 -6.33 4.66
CA ASN A 563 -40.49 -5.07 3.99
C ASN A 563 -39.54 -3.94 4.38
N SER A 564 -39.38 -2.97 3.48
CA SER A 564 -38.63 -1.75 3.73
C SER A 564 -39.50 -0.50 3.54
N ILE A 565 -39.18 0.55 4.28
CA ILE A 565 -39.76 1.88 4.15
C ILE A 565 -38.59 2.88 4.23
N ASP A 566 -38.50 3.79 3.27
CA ASP A 566 -37.52 4.87 3.21
C ASP A 566 -36.07 4.40 3.45
N ASP A 567 -35.63 3.36 2.70
CA ASP A 567 -34.32 2.69 2.81
C ASP A 567 -34.08 1.82 4.06
N PHE A 568 -35.02 1.78 5.00
CA PHE A 568 -34.87 1.02 6.25
C PHE A 568 -35.72 -0.23 6.29
N TYR A 569 -35.16 -1.32 6.83
CA TYR A 569 -35.94 -2.48 7.23
C TYR A 569 -37.01 -2.07 8.26
N ASN A 570 -38.26 -2.47 8.01
CA ASN A 570 -39.37 -2.09 8.86
C ASN A 570 -40.40 -3.23 8.98
N GLY A 571 -40.78 -3.54 10.21
CA GLY A 571 -41.67 -4.66 10.53
C GLY A 571 -40.95 -6.00 10.62
N PRO A 572 -41.69 -7.12 10.47
CA PRO A 572 -41.14 -8.46 10.63
C PRO A 572 -40.24 -8.86 9.46
N PHE A 573 -39.10 -9.46 9.77
CA PHE A 573 -38.18 -10.09 8.83
C PHE A 573 -37.98 -11.54 9.22
N LYS A 574 -38.01 -12.42 8.22
CA LYS A 574 -37.70 -13.83 8.39
C LYS A 574 -36.44 -14.17 7.63
N THR A 575 -35.50 -14.81 8.30
CA THR A 575 -34.34 -15.42 7.66
C THR A 575 -34.49 -16.94 7.75
N TYR A 576 -34.11 -17.64 6.69
CA TYR A 576 -34.24 -19.08 6.56
C TYR A 576 -32.88 -19.69 6.31
N TYR A 577 -32.64 -20.87 6.87
CA TYR A 577 -31.57 -21.74 6.45
C TYR A 577 -31.75 -22.18 5.00
N ARG A 578 -30.66 -22.67 4.40
CA ARG A 578 -30.63 -23.08 3.00
C ARG A 578 -31.55 -24.26 2.65
N ASP A 579 -31.98 -25.03 3.64
CA ASP A 579 -33.00 -26.08 3.50
C ASP A 579 -34.44 -25.54 3.59
N GLY A 580 -34.63 -24.26 3.96
CA GLY A 580 -35.92 -23.60 4.12
C GLY A 580 -36.45 -23.59 5.56
N VAL A 581 -35.70 -24.16 6.52
CA VAL A 581 -36.05 -24.07 7.95
C VAL A 581 -35.87 -22.62 8.42
N LEU A 582 -36.83 -22.09 9.18
CA LEU A 582 -36.73 -20.73 9.73
C LEU A 582 -35.51 -20.64 10.65
N GLU A 583 -34.63 -19.66 10.41
CA GLU A 583 -33.41 -19.38 11.19
C GLU A 583 -33.65 -18.24 12.19
N SER A 584 -34.32 -17.17 11.74
CA SER A 584 -34.67 -16.05 12.60
C SER A 584 -36.02 -15.43 12.23
N ASP A 585 -36.69 -14.89 13.24
CA ASP A 585 -37.90 -14.08 13.15
C ASP A 585 -37.63 -12.79 13.92
N GLU A 586 -37.30 -11.75 13.17
CA GLU A 586 -36.77 -10.49 13.67
C GLU A 586 -37.77 -9.36 13.43
N ILE A 587 -37.79 -8.36 14.30
CA ILE A 587 -38.65 -7.19 14.16
C ILE A 587 -37.74 -5.97 14.06
N TYR A 588 -37.90 -5.23 12.97
CA TYR A 588 -37.19 -3.97 12.74
C TYR A 588 -38.13 -2.78 12.88
N SER A 589 -37.60 -1.69 13.42
CA SER A 589 -38.24 -0.38 13.46
C SER A 589 -37.22 0.66 13.01
N ASN A 590 -37.46 1.27 11.85
CA ASN A 590 -36.55 2.22 11.21
C ASN A 590 -35.09 1.71 11.14
N GLY A 591 -34.92 0.46 10.68
CA GLY A 591 -33.62 -0.17 10.47
C GLY A 591 -32.95 -0.75 11.72
N SER A 592 -33.47 -0.46 12.91
CA SER A 592 -32.96 -1.01 14.18
C SER A 592 -33.79 -2.20 14.64
N LEU A 593 -33.14 -3.24 15.20
CA LEU A 593 -33.86 -4.33 15.87
C LEU A 593 -34.72 -3.77 17.02
N ASP A 594 -35.95 -4.24 17.10
CA ASP A 594 -36.93 -3.84 18.11
C ASP A 594 -37.78 -5.03 18.54
N GLY A 595 -38.46 -4.94 19.68
CA GLY A 595 -39.34 -6.02 20.14
C GLY A 595 -38.63 -7.36 20.40
N ILE A 596 -39.39 -8.45 20.36
CA ILE A 596 -38.88 -9.81 20.65
C ILE A 596 -38.46 -10.48 19.34
N ASN A 597 -37.17 -10.76 19.22
CA ASN A 597 -36.54 -11.41 18.08
C ASN A 597 -36.21 -12.85 18.47
N LYS A 598 -36.54 -13.82 17.61
CA LYS A 598 -36.41 -15.26 17.89
C LYS A 598 -35.42 -15.90 16.94
N TYR A 599 -34.60 -16.80 17.47
CA TYR A 599 -33.61 -17.55 16.71
C TYR A 599 -33.83 -19.04 16.90
N TYR A 600 -33.68 -19.78 15.81
CA TYR A 600 -34.02 -21.20 15.71
C TYR A 600 -32.76 -22.00 15.34
N ASP A 601 -32.72 -23.29 15.66
CA ASP A 601 -31.71 -24.22 15.15
C ASP A 601 -32.14 -24.83 13.81
N THR A 602 -31.24 -25.62 13.19
CA THR A 602 -31.51 -26.35 11.94
C THR A 602 -32.63 -27.39 12.05
N ASP A 603 -33.10 -27.71 13.27
CA ASP A 603 -34.25 -28.59 13.50
C ASP A 603 -35.56 -27.77 13.65
N GLY A 604 -35.52 -26.45 13.44
CA GLY A 604 -36.65 -25.52 13.57
C GLY A 604 -37.05 -25.23 15.02
N LYS A 605 -36.19 -25.52 16.00
CA LYS A 605 -36.47 -25.29 17.41
C LYS A 605 -35.86 -23.98 17.87
N ILE A 606 -36.64 -23.18 18.60
CA ILE A 606 -36.14 -21.94 19.21
C ILE A 606 -34.98 -22.26 20.16
N ILE A 607 -33.86 -21.60 19.96
CA ILE A 607 -32.65 -21.71 20.80
C ILE A 607 -32.40 -20.44 21.60
N SER A 608 -32.88 -19.28 21.12
CA SER A 608 -32.79 -18.04 21.86
C SER A 608 -33.84 -17.01 21.45
N GLU A 609 -34.12 -16.11 22.38
CA GLU A 609 -34.94 -14.92 22.20
C GLU A 609 -34.20 -13.71 22.74
N PHE A 610 -34.23 -12.61 22.01
CA PHE A 610 -33.68 -11.33 22.44
C PHE A 610 -34.76 -10.26 22.34
N THR A 611 -34.96 -9.52 23.42
CA THR A 611 -35.83 -8.35 23.40
C THR A 611 -34.97 -7.12 23.18
N TYR A 612 -35.24 -6.40 22.09
CA TYR A 612 -34.58 -5.17 21.72
C TYR A 612 -35.49 -3.96 21.99
N ARG A 613 -34.87 -2.79 22.18
CA ARG A 613 -35.52 -1.48 22.13
C ARG A 613 -34.57 -0.49 21.49
N LYS A 614 -34.92 0.03 20.31
CA LYS A 614 -34.06 0.93 19.52
C LYS A 614 -32.65 0.35 19.28
N GLY A 615 -32.56 -0.94 18.95
CA GLY A 615 -31.30 -1.65 18.70
C GLY A 615 -30.60 -2.19 19.95
N GLU A 616 -31.00 -1.81 21.16
CA GLU A 616 -30.36 -2.22 22.41
C GLU A 616 -31.00 -3.47 23.02
N VAL A 617 -30.18 -4.43 23.46
CA VAL A 617 -30.67 -5.64 24.15
C VAL A 617 -31.15 -5.29 25.57
N ILE A 618 -32.44 -5.47 25.84
CA ILE A 618 -33.04 -5.24 27.17
C ILE A 618 -33.39 -6.53 27.92
N ALA A 619 -33.50 -7.65 27.22
CA ALA A 619 -33.63 -8.98 27.79
C ALA A 619 -33.14 -10.04 26.80
N TYR A 620 -32.73 -11.19 27.32
CA TYR A 620 -32.45 -12.38 26.52
C TYR A 620 -32.94 -13.64 27.23
N LYS A 621 -33.18 -14.69 26.46
CA LYS A 621 -33.56 -16.01 26.95
C LYS A 621 -32.96 -17.08 26.05
N TYR A 622 -32.36 -18.11 26.64
CA TYR A 622 -31.77 -19.25 25.95
C TYR A 622 -32.50 -20.53 26.33
N TYR A 623 -32.65 -21.41 25.34
CA TYR A 623 -33.37 -22.66 25.45
C TYR A 623 -32.45 -23.85 25.17
N ASN A 624 -32.66 -24.95 25.89
CA ASN A 624 -32.05 -26.23 25.54
C ASN A 624 -32.87 -26.94 24.46
N LYS A 625 -32.37 -28.07 23.94
CA LYS A 625 -33.09 -28.86 22.92
C LYS A 625 -34.48 -29.38 23.34
N LYS A 626 -34.80 -29.39 24.64
CA LYS A 626 -36.11 -29.74 25.20
C LYS A 626 -37.04 -28.52 25.38
N ARG A 627 -36.60 -27.33 24.96
CA ARG A 627 -37.29 -26.03 25.13
C ARG A 627 -37.40 -25.58 26.60
N GLU A 628 -36.57 -26.14 27.48
CA GLU A 628 -36.44 -25.64 28.84
C GLU A 628 -35.48 -24.45 28.84
N THR A 629 -35.74 -23.47 29.71
CA THR A 629 -34.91 -22.27 29.82
C THR A 629 -33.57 -22.62 30.47
N ILE A 630 -32.46 -22.40 29.76
CA ILE A 630 -31.10 -22.53 30.31
C ILE A 630 -30.75 -21.29 31.13
N LYS A 631 -31.00 -20.12 30.52
CA LYS A 631 -30.68 -18.83 31.11
C LYS A 631 -31.62 -17.78 30.54
N GLU A 632 -32.10 -16.91 31.41
CA GLU A 632 -32.71 -15.65 31.01
C GLU A 632 -32.16 -14.54 31.89
N ALA A 633 -32.08 -13.34 31.33
CA ALA A 633 -31.85 -12.14 32.10
C ALA A 633 -32.61 -10.98 31.48
N ARG A 634 -32.99 -10.04 32.34
CA ARG A 634 -33.60 -8.78 31.97
C ARG A 634 -32.84 -7.66 32.66
N LYS A 635 -32.66 -6.55 31.96
CA LYS A 635 -32.03 -5.32 32.47
C LYS A 635 -32.64 -4.92 33.82
N LYS A 636 -31.82 -4.79 34.87
CA LYS A 636 -32.21 -4.37 36.25
C LYS A 636 -31.15 -3.42 36.81
N GLY A 637 -31.54 -2.23 37.28
CA GLY A 637 -30.58 -1.25 37.81
C GLY A 637 -29.57 -0.73 36.77
N GLY A 638 -29.75 -1.08 35.51
CA GLY A 638 -28.96 -0.62 34.39
C GLY A 638 -28.09 -1.70 33.72
N GLU A 639 -27.39 -2.50 34.49
CA GLU A 639 -26.48 -3.51 33.96
C GLU A 639 -27.09 -4.93 34.09
N PHE A 640 -26.50 -5.91 33.42
CA PHE A 640 -26.67 -7.32 33.80
C PHE A 640 -25.42 -8.15 33.46
N GLN A 641 -25.19 -9.21 34.22
CA GLN A 641 -24.16 -10.21 33.92
C GLN A 641 -24.64 -11.06 32.74
N PHE A 642 -24.10 -10.82 31.56
CA PHE A 642 -24.44 -11.55 30.34
C PHE A 642 -23.76 -12.93 30.36
N ALA A 643 -24.53 -13.97 30.03
CA ALA A 643 -24.01 -15.31 29.77
C ALA A 643 -24.78 -15.92 28.60
N GLY A 644 -24.09 -16.11 27.49
CA GLY A 644 -24.62 -16.71 26.26
C GLY A 644 -24.36 -18.21 26.23
N TYR A 645 -25.32 -19.00 25.75
CA TYR A 645 -25.27 -20.47 25.77
C TYR A 645 -25.51 -21.09 24.39
N TYR A 646 -24.78 -22.17 24.10
CA TYR A 646 -25.11 -23.07 23.01
C TYR A 646 -26.34 -23.92 23.37
N ALA A 647 -27.03 -24.47 22.36
CA ALA A 647 -28.23 -25.31 22.55
C ALA A 647 -28.01 -26.57 23.43
N HIS A 648 -26.76 -27.03 23.57
CA HIS A 648 -26.37 -28.15 24.44
C HIS A 648 -25.94 -27.70 25.85
N GLY A 649 -26.04 -26.42 26.18
CA GLY A 649 -25.89 -25.90 27.55
C GLY A 649 -24.50 -25.39 27.93
N ASN A 650 -23.48 -25.50 27.08
CA ASN A 650 -22.18 -24.86 27.36
C ASN A 650 -22.27 -23.36 27.08
N LYS A 651 -21.58 -22.56 27.90
CA LYS A 651 -21.42 -21.12 27.64
C LYS A 651 -20.62 -20.93 26.35
N PHE A 652 -20.96 -19.90 25.56
CA PHE A 652 -20.13 -19.43 24.44
C PHE A 652 -19.53 -18.05 24.70
N SER A 653 -20.12 -17.26 25.62
CA SER A 653 -19.54 -16.00 26.07
C SER A 653 -20.10 -15.55 27.42
N GLU A 654 -19.33 -14.83 28.21
CA GLU A 654 -19.80 -14.15 29.42
C GLU A 654 -19.06 -12.85 29.72
N GLY A 655 -19.72 -11.93 30.42
CA GLY A 655 -19.16 -10.65 30.87
C GLY A 655 -20.23 -9.67 31.33
N LEU A 656 -19.81 -8.47 31.78
CA LEU A 656 -20.71 -7.40 32.21
C LEU A 656 -21.21 -6.59 31.00
N TYR A 657 -22.50 -6.24 30.97
CA TYR A 657 -23.14 -5.47 29.90
C TYR A 657 -23.80 -4.19 30.46
N ASP A 658 -23.50 -3.01 29.89
CA ASP A 658 -23.82 -1.66 30.42
C ASP A 658 -25.03 -0.96 29.72
N ILE A 659 -25.64 0.03 30.38
CA ILE A 659 -26.86 0.78 30.00
C ILE A 659 -26.76 1.60 28.74
N LYS A 660 -25.57 2.16 28.47
CA LYS A 660 -25.30 3.04 27.32
C LYS A 660 -25.02 2.26 26.04
N GLY A 661 -24.99 0.92 26.16
CA GLY A 661 -24.76 -0.04 25.09
C GLY A 661 -23.46 -0.83 25.31
N GLY A 662 -23.58 -2.16 25.39
CA GLY A 662 -22.47 -3.07 25.12
C GLY A 662 -21.60 -3.56 26.27
N LYS A 663 -20.53 -4.26 25.88
CA LYS A 663 -19.60 -5.00 26.77
C LYS A 663 -18.80 -4.07 27.68
N LYS A 664 -18.63 -4.47 28.94
CA LYS A 664 -17.78 -3.80 29.95
C LYS A 664 -16.94 -4.81 30.73
N GLY A 665 -15.73 -4.41 31.11
CA GLY A 665 -14.82 -5.24 31.90
C GLY A 665 -14.32 -6.45 31.12
N LEU A 666 -13.93 -7.51 31.84
CA LEU A 666 -13.42 -8.73 31.24
C LEU A 666 -14.54 -9.55 30.62
N TRP A 667 -14.41 -9.85 29.33
CA TRP A 667 -15.23 -10.81 28.61
C TRP A 667 -14.44 -12.07 28.30
N LYS A 668 -15.13 -13.20 28.34
CA LYS A 668 -14.58 -14.52 28.01
C LYS A 668 -15.47 -15.18 26.96
N PHE A 669 -14.84 -15.88 26.03
CA PHE A 669 -15.50 -16.61 24.96
C PHE A 669 -15.07 -18.06 25.01
N TYR A 670 -15.96 -18.96 24.61
CA TYR A 670 -15.79 -20.38 24.79
C TYR A 670 -16.19 -21.15 23.53
N SER A 671 -15.50 -22.25 23.25
CA SER A 671 -15.87 -23.19 22.20
C SER A 671 -17.15 -23.95 22.55
N LYS A 672 -17.72 -24.67 21.58
CA LYS A 672 -18.81 -25.63 21.82
C LYS A 672 -18.47 -26.65 22.91
N ASN A 673 -17.19 -26.89 23.17
CA ASN A 673 -16.72 -27.88 24.14
C ASN A 673 -16.52 -27.26 25.53
N GLY A 674 -16.84 -25.97 25.70
CA GLY A 674 -16.67 -25.22 26.94
C GLY A 674 -15.22 -24.78 27.21
N VAL A 675 -14.32 -24.96 26.24
CA VAL A 675 -12.92 -24.51 26.35
C VAL A 675 -12.87 -23.00 26.13
N LEU A 676 -12.14 -22.27 26.96
CA LEU A 676 -11.91 -20.84 26.77
C LEU A 676 -11.16 -20.62 25.45
N THR A 677 -11.76 -19.89 24.51
CA THR A 677 -11.17 -19.61 23.19
C THR A 677 -10.60 -18.21 23.09
N SER A 678 -11.14 -17.25 23.84
CA SER A 678 -10.55 -15.92 23.95
C SER A 678 -11.02 -15.16 25.20
N LYS A 679 -10.25 -14.14 25.58
CA LYS A 679 -10.62 -13.20 26.64
C LYS A 679 -10.04 -11.81 26.36
N GLY A 680 -10.70 -10.78 26.88
CA GLY A 680 -10.17 -9.42 26.84
C GLY A 680 -11.10 -8.39 27.48
N LYS A 681 -10.61 -7.15 27.64
CA LYS A 681 -11.34 -6.10 28.35
C LYS A 681 -12.08 -5.18 27.38
N TYR A 682 -13.25 -4.72 27.82
CA TYR A 682 -14.10 -3.80 27.07
C TYR A 682 -14.49 -2.59 27.93
N ILE A 683 -14.59 -1.41 27.29
CA ILE A 683 -15.15 -0.18 27.85
C ILE A 683 -16.17 0.34 26.83
N ASP A 684 -17.43 0.48 27.23
CA ASP A 684 -18.53 0.95 26.35
C ASP A 684 -18.61 0.21 25.01
N ASN A 685 -18.59 -1.13 25.07
CA ASN A 685 -18.52 -2.07 23.95
C ASN A 685 -17.20 -2.11 23.17
N LYS A 686 -16.23 -1.25 23.51
CA LYS A 686 -14.97 -1.13 22.78
C LYS A 686 -13.87 -1.96 23.42
N ALA A 687 -13.20 -2.80 22.63
CA ALA A 687 -12.04 -3.57 23.04
C ALA A 687 -10.91 -2.62 23.50
N THR A 688 -10.29 -2.93 24.65
CA THR A 688 -9.17 -2.17 25.21
C THR A 688 -8.17 -3.07 25.91
N GLY A 689 -6.89 -2.71 25.85
CA GLY A 689 -5.78 -3.46 26.38
C GLY A 689 -5.60 -4.83 25.72
N GLU A 690 -4.97 -5.72 26.47
CA GLU A 690 -4.61 -7.05 26.00
C GLU A 690 -5.83 -7.96 25.78
N HIS A 691 -5.86 -8.56 24.60
CA HIS A 691 -6.76 -9.64 24.21
C HIS A 691 -5.95 -10.88 23.90
N ILE A 692 -6.37 -12.02 24.45
CA ILE A 692 -5.69 -13.31 24.28
C ILE A 692 -6.66 -14.29 23.65
N ASP A 693 -6.21 -14.94 22.58
CA ASP A 693 -6.88 -16.11 22.00
C ASP A 693 -6.14 -17.39 22.36
N TYR A 694 -6.88 -18.50 22.43
CA TYR A 694 -6.39 -19.80 22.86
C TYR A 694 -6.69 -20.88 21.83
N TYR A 695 -5.80 -21.88 21.77
CA TYR A 695 -6.07 -23.15 21.12
C TYR A 695 -7.04 -24.00 21.95
N ASN A 696 -7.62 -25.04 21.34
CA ASN A 696 -8.56 -25.94 22.03
C ASN A 696 -7.90 -26.74 23.18
N ASN A 697 -6.58 -26.87 23.18
CA ASN A 697 -5.81 -27.46 24.27
C ASN A 697 -5.55 -26.47 25.44
N GLY A 698 -5.93 -25.19 25.29
CA GLY A 698 -5.76 -24.14 26.29
C GLY A 698 -4.46 -23.32 26.16
N GLU A 699 -3.57 -23.69 25.24
CA GLU A 699 -2.35 -22.93 24.96
C GLU A 699 -2.66 -21.59 24.29
N VAL A 700 -1.80 -20.60 24.48
CA VAL A 700 -1.96 -19.26 23.89
C VAL A 700 -1.76 -19.35 22.38
N LYS A 701 -2.74 -18.86 21.62
CA LYS A 701 -2.69 -18.78 20.15
C LYS A 701 -2.22 -17.41 19.68
N SER A 702 -2.75 -16.34 20.24
CA SER A 702 -2.38 -14.97 19.88
C SER A 702 -2.59 -14.00 21.03
N ILE A 703 -1.79 -12.93 21.02
CA ILE A 703 -1.90 -11.80 21.94
C ILE A 703 -1.98 -10.53 21.09
N SER A 704 -3.01 -9.73 21.33
CA SER A 704 -3.32 -8.49 20.61
C SER A 704 -3.55 -7.33 21.58
N GLN A 705 -3.16 -6.12 21.19
CA GLN A 705 -3.36 -4.91 22.00
C GLN A 705 -4.39 -3.99 21.34
N TYR A 706 -5.40 -3.58 22.10
CA TYR A 706 -6.46 -2.71 21.60
C TYR A 706 -6.51 -1.38 22.35
N GLU A 707 -6.83 -0.32 21.62
CA GLU A 707 -7.15 1.00 22.14
C GLU A 707 -8.49 1.44 21.53
N ASN A 708 -9.58 1.35 22.30
CA ASN A 708 -10.92 1.77 21.87
C ASN A 708 -11.37 1.14 20.53
N ASP A 709 -11.36 -0.21 20.45
CA ASP A 709 -11.58 -1.04 19.23
C ASP A 709 -10.49 -0.96 18.18
N SER A 710 -9.53 -0.05 18.32
CA SER A 710 -8.40 0.03 17.42
C SER A 710 -7.30 -0.92 17.84
N LEU A 711 -6.99 -1.93 17.02
CA LEU A 711 -5.81 -2.77 17.18
C LEU A 711 -4.56 -1.87 17.06
N THR A 712 -3.83 -1.70 18.17
CA THR A 712 -2.72 -0.74 18.28
C THR A 712 -1.72 -1.26 19.30
N GLY A 713 -0.47 -1.48 18.86
CA GLY A 713 0.60 -2.04 19.67
C GLY A 713 1.16 -3.35 19.09
N TYR A 714 1.92 -4.06 19.94
CA TYR A 714 2.62 -5.28 19.56
C TYR A 714 1.67 -6.47 19.46
N TYR A 715 1.77 -7.22 18.37
CA TYR A 715 0.99 -8.41 18.10
C TYR A 715 1.91 -9.65 18.05
N THR A 716 1.46 -10.74 18.67
CA THR A 716 2.10 -12.05 18.55
C THR A 716 1.09 -13.15 18.27
N MET A 717 1.52 -14.13 17.48
CA MET A 717 0.82 -15.38 17.23
C MET A 717 1.80 -16.53 17.44
N TYR A 718 1.33 -17.63 18.00
CA TYR A 718 2.12 -18.81 18.33
C TYR A 718 1.56 -20.02 17.61
N HIS A 719 2.44 -20.95 17.25
CA HIS A 719 2.07 -22.30 16.84
C HIS A 719 1.53 -23.08 18.04
N ILE A 720 0.82 -24.18 17.79
CA ILE A 720 0.22 -25.02 18.83
C ILE A 720 1.25 -25.66 19.78
N ASN A 721 2.52 -25.77 19.35
CA ASN A 721 3.64 -26.21 20.19
C ASN A 721 4.25 -25.07 21.05
N GLY A 722 3.66 -23.87 21.02
CA GLY A 722 4.08 -22.70 21.79
C GLY A 722 5.20 -21.84 21.17
N LYS A 723 5.79 -22.24 20.04
CA LYS A 723 6.81 -21.43 19.34
C LYS A 723 6.15 -20.24 18.62
N LEU A 724 6.86 -19.12 18.48
CA LEU A 724 6.32 -17.95 17.77
C LEU A 724 6.06 -18.29 16.30
N GLN A 725 4.88 -17.96 15.83
CA GLN A 725 4.45 -18.10 14.43
C GLN A 725 4.54 -16.78 13.69
N LYS A 726 4.13 -15.67 14.32
CA LYS A 726 4.07 -14.35 13.69
C LYS A 726 4.24 -13.25 14.72
N GLN A 727 4.94 -12.18 14.37
CA GLN A 727 5.03 -10.97 15.17
C GLN A 727 5.08 -9.72 14.30
N GLY A 728 4.65 -8.60 14.87
CA GLY A 728 4.72 -7.27 14.25
C GLY A 728 3.97 -6.23 15.06
N TRP A 729 3.81 -5.04 14.47
CA TRP A 729 3.16 -3.91 15.11
C TRP A 729 1.93 -3.45 14.33
N TYR A 730 0.89 -3.07 15.07
CA TYR A 730 -0.26 -2.36 14.53
C TYR A 730 -0.25 -0.90 14.97
N LYS A 731 -0.54 0.01 14.04
CA LYS A 731 -0.81 1.44 14.28
C LYS A 731 -2.22 1.71 13.76
N LYS A 732 -3.18 2.01 14.65
CA LYS A 732 -4.57 2.36 14.28
C LYS A 732 -5.26 1.35 13.32
N ASN A 733 -5.33 0.08 13.70
CA ASN A 733 -5.85 -1.06 12.89
C ASN A 733 -5.02 -1.45 11.66
N ALA A 734 -3.96 -0.72 11.34
CA ALA A 734 -3.11 -1.00 10.19
C ALA A 734 -1.82 -1.68 10.61
N ALA A 735 -1.43 -2.77 9.94
CA ALA A 735 -0.10 -3.34 10.09
C ALA A 735 0.96 -2.28 9.72
N HIS A 736 1.99 -2.16 10.55
CA HIS A 736 3.01 -1.11 10.45
C HIS A 736 4.41 -1.67 10.61
N GLY A 737 5.33 -1.22 9.76
CA GLY A 737 6.73 -1.59 9.77
C GLY A 737 6.97 -3.05 9.41
N GLU A 738 8.03 -3.61 10.00
CA GLU A 738 8.46 -4.99 9.75
C GLU A 738 7.58 -6.02 10.47
N TRP A 739 7.28 -7.10 9.77
CA TRP A 739 6.52 -8.25 10.21
C TRP A 739 7.28 -9.53 9.89
N ARG A 740 7.41 -10.42 10.87
CA ARG A 740 8.09 -11.71 10.70
C ARG A 740 7.12 -12.86 10.89
N THR A 741 7.21 -13.86 10.00
CA THR A 741 6.50 -15.14 10.10
C THR A 741 7.53 -16.28 10.21
N TYR A 742 7.21 -17.33 10.97
CA TYR A 742 8.10 -18.47 11.23
C TYR A 742 7.39 -19.80 10.99
N TYR A 743 8.16 -20.80 10.57
CA TYR A 743 7.73 -22.20 10.54
C TYR A 743 7.51 -22.77 11.94
N ILE A 744 6.78 -23.89 12.06
CA ILE A 744 6.47 -24.53 13.36
C ILE A 744 7.72 -25.00 14.12
N ASN A 745 8.82 -25.23 13.41
CA ASN A 745 10.12 -25.53 14.03
C ASN A 745 10.84 -24.27 14.57
N GLY A 746 10.44 -23.06 14.18
CA GLY A 746 11.02 -21.77 14.59
C GLY A 746 11.89 -21.08 13.52
N THR A 747 12.13 -21.72 12.37
CA THR A 747 12.89 -21.13 11.25
C THR A 747 12.13 -19.94 10.65
N LEU A 748 12.83 -18.86 10.29
CA LEU A 748 12.25 -17.69 9.64
C LEU A 748 11.67 -18.09 8.28
N LYS A 749 10.42 -17.68 8.04
CA LYS A 749 9.68 -17.97 6.80
C LYS A 749 9.49 -16.73 5.96
N GLU A 750 9.07 -15.62 6.55
CA GLU A 750 8.76 -14.38 5.79
C GLU A 750 9.23 -13.15 6.58
N ILE A 751 9.75 -12.15 5.86
CA ILE A 751 9.88 -10.77 6.31
C ILE A 751 9.02 -9.91 5.37
N ASN A 752 7.99 -9.28 5.92
CA ASN A 752 7.13 -8.35 5.20
C ASN A 752 7.21 -6.96 5.81
N PHE A 753 7.12 -5.92 5.00
CA PHE A 753 7.08 -4.54 5.42
C PHE A 753 5.76 -3.90 5.03
N TYR A 754 5.10 -3.29 6.02
CA TYR A 754 3.80 -2.65 5.85
C TYR A 754 3.88 -1.15 6.11
N HIS A 755 3.28 -0.38 5.22
CA HIS A 755 2.98 1.04 5.43
C HIS A 755 1.47 1.23 5.34
N SER A 756 0.87 1.82 6.39
CA SER A 756 -0.59 2.02 6.47
C SER A 756 -1.41 0.75 6.17
N GLY A 757 -0.91 -0.41 6.62
CA GLY A 757 -1.60 -1.70 6.48
C GLY A 757 -1.40 -2.40 5.14
N LYS A 758 -0.57 -1.85 4.25
CA LYS A 758 -0.35 -2.39 2.90
C LYS A 758 1.12 -2.68 2.67
N LEU A 759 1.40 -3.70 1.85
CA LEU A 759 2.78 -4.09 1.52
C LEU A 759 3.45 -2.97 0.72
N TYR A 760 4.66 -2.61 1.14
CA TYR A 760 5.48 -1.60 0.47
C TYR A 760 6.94 -2.01 0.46
N GLY A 761 7.63 -1.74 -0.65
CA GLY A 761 9.04 -2.08 -0.79
C GLY A 761 9.28 -3.59 -0.93
N LYS A 762 10.44 -4.03 -0.46
CA LYS A 762 10.94 -5.40 -0.52
C LYS A 762 10.29 -6.30 0.54
N GLN A 763 9.82 -7.47 0.10
CA GLN A 763 9.32 -8.56 0.93
C GLN A 763 10.16 -9.80 0.67
N GLU A 764 10.50 -10.57 1.70
CA GLU A 764 11.39 -11.72 1.59
C GLU A 764 10.69 -12.99 2.09
N LEU A 765 10.79 -14.05 1.29
CA LEU A 765 10.30 -15.38 1.59
C LEU A 765 11.51 -16.34 1.64
N PHE A 766 11.57 -17.16 2.69
CA PHE A 766 12.63 -18.10 2.97
C PHE A 766 12.10 -19.53 2.99
N ALA A 767 12.92 -20.46 2.52
CA ALA A 767 12.63 -21.89 2.53
C ALA A 767 12.76 -22.50 3.92
N VAL A 768 12.33 -23.76 4.10
CA VAL A 768 12.38 -24.46 5.40
C VAL A 768 13.78 -24.61 5.97
N ASN A 769 14.79 -24.56 5.10
CA ASN A 769 16.21 -24.60 5.46
C ASN A 769 16.84 -23.21 5.71
N GLY A 770 16.07 -22.12 5.51
CA GLY A 770 16.48 -20.74 5.74
C GLY A 770 17.07 -20.01 4.53
N ASN A 771 17.28 -20.68 3.40
CA ASN A 771 17.74 -20.03 2.17
C ASN A 771 16.64 -19.15 1.57
N PRO A 772 16.98 -18.03 0.89
CA PRO A 772 15.98 -17.21 0.23
C PRO A 772 15.28 -18.02 -0.86
N GLU A 773 13.95 -17.95 -0.90
CA GLU A 773 13.12 -18.59 -1.92
C GLU A 773 12.67 -17.55 -2.94
N ARG A 774 12.14 -16.42 -2.46
CA ARG A 774 11.61 -15.34 -3.29
C ARG A 774 11.76 -13.98 -2.61
N THR A 775 11.92 -12.95 -3.43
CA THR A 775 11.84 -11.56 -3.04
C THR A 775 10.78 -10.87 -3.89
N TYR A 776 9.81 -10.22 -3.26
CA TYR A 776 8.79 -9.42 -3.94
C TYR A 776 9.06 -7.93 -3.75
N TYR A 777 8.76 -7.12 -4.76
CA TYR A 777 8.85 -5.67 -4.66
C TYR A 777 7.50 -5.03 -4.98
N TYR A 778 6.98 -4.28 -4.01
CA TYR A 778 5.72 -3.55 -4.12
C TYR A 778 5.99 -2.05 -4.27
N LYS A 779 5.35 -1.42 -5.25
CA LYS A 779 5.36 0.02 -5.47
C LYS A 779 3.92 0.54 -5.50
N GLN A 780 3.61 1.55 -4.69
CA GLN A 780 2.23 2.06 -4.55
C GLN A 780 1.22 0.93 -4.35
N GLU A 781 1.51 0.01 -3.40
CA GLU A 781 0.64 -1.13 -3.02
C GLU A 781 0.50 -2.23 -4.08
N LYS A 782 1.16 -2.10 -5.24
CA LYS A 782 1.05 -3.02 -6.37
C LYS A 782 2.33 -3.83 -6.51
N LEU A 783 2.17 -5.14 -6.75
CA LEU A 783 3.28 -6.01 -7.08
C LEU A 783 3.92 -5.53 -8.40
N PHE A 784 5.17 -5.13 -8.32
CA PHE A 784 5.91 -4.57 -9.45
C PHE A 784 6.87 -5.60 -10.03
N SER A 785 7.64 -6.26 -9.16
CA SER A 785 8.56 -7.32 -9.59
C SER A 785 8.72 -8.41 -8.55
N GLU A 786 9.24 -9.55 -9.01
CA GLU A 786 9.60 -10.69 -8.18
C GLU A 786 10.96 -11.22 -8.63
N THR A 787 11.79 -11.61 -7.68
CA THR A 787 13.04 -12.34 -7.90
C THR A 787 12.92 -13.69 -7.19
N TYR A 788 13.27 -14.80 -7.84
CA TYR A 788 13.22 -16.13 -7.25
C TYR A 788 14.58 -16.83 -7.36
N TYR A 789 14.88 -17.68 -6.39
CA TYR A 789 16.23 -18.20 -6.15
C TYR A 789 16.28 -19.74 -6.24
N ASP A 790 17.47 -20.29 -6.44
CA ASP A 790 17.71 -21.73 -6.35
C ASP A 790 17.98 -22.19 -4.91
N HIS A 791 18.19 -23.50 -4.74
CA HIS A 791 18.51 -24.13 -3.47
C HIS A 791 19.82 -23.64 -2.81
N GLU A 792 20.71 -22.97 -3.55
CA GLU A 792 21.96 -22.37 -3.04
C GLU A 792 21.79 -20.87 -2.70
N GLY A 793 20.63 -20.29 -3.02
CA GLY A 793 20.33 -18.87 -2.85
C GLY A 793 20.79 -17.99 -4.01
N ASN A 794 21.16 -18.57 -5.17
CA ASN A 794 21.49 -17.80 -6.36
C ASN A 794 20.21 -17.39 -7.11
N VAL A 795 20.24 -16.24 -7.79
CA VAL A 795 19.09 -15.76 -8.57
C VAL A 795 18.84 -16.65 -9.79
N LEU A 796 17.67 -17.29 -9.87
CA LEU A 796 17.22 -18.04 -11.04
C LEU A 796 16.51 -17.16 -12.08
N GLY A 797 15.84 -16.10 -11.63
CA GLY A 797 15.16 -15.18 -12.53
C GLY A 797 14.49 -14.01 -11.83
N LYS A 798 14.12 -13.01 -12.64
CA LYS A 798 13.38 -11.82 -12.23
C LYS A 798 12.21 -11.58 -13.17
N ILE A 799 11.03 -11.33 -12.60
CA ILE A 799 9.78 -11.08 -13.31
C ILE A 799 9.38 -9.63 -13.12
N ASN A 800 8.99 -8.97 -14.21
CA ASN A 800 8.33 -7.67 -14.19
C ASN A 800 6.83 -7.86 -14.46
N TYR A 801 5.99 -7.47 -13.51
CA TYR A 801 4.53 -7.56 -13.62
C TYR A 801 3.88 -6.31 -14.22
N ARG A 802 4.66 -5.28 -14.53
CA ARG A 802 4.18 -4.02 -15.10
C ARG A 802 5.10 -3.57 -16.24
N PRO A 803 5.24 -4.38 -17.31
CA PRO A 803 5.95 -3.95 -18.51
C PRO A 803 5.16 -2.87 -19.27
N ASP A 804 5.81 -2.24 -20.25
CA ASP A 804 5.16 -1.25 -21.11
C ASP A 804 4.09 -1.89 -22.03
N GLU A 805 4.24 -3.18 -22.34
CA GLU A 805 3.30 -3.97 -23.15
C GLU A 805 2.02 -4.32 -22.36
N ASN A 806 0.86 -4.17 -23.00
CA ASN A 806 -0.42 -4.52 -22.38
C ASN A 806 -0.64 -6.04 -22.33
N ASN A 807 -0.23 -6.78 -23.35
CA ASN A 807 -0.36 -8.23 -23.43
C ASN A 807 1.02 -8.86 -23.35
N TYR A 808 1.28 -9.66 -22.33
CA TYR A 808 2.58 -10.28 -22.14
C TYR A 808 2.46 -11.62 -21.43
N LYS A 809 3.50 -12.44 -21.51
CA LYS A 809 3.56 -13.76 -20.88
C LYS A 809 4.62 -13.74 -19.79
N VAL A 810 4.26 -14.19 -18.59
CA VAL A 810 5.20 -14.44 -17.51
C VAL A 810 5.67 -15.89 -17.60
N VAL A 811 6.99 -16.09 -17.60
CA VAL A 811 7.63 -17.41 -17.71
C VAL A 811 8.54 -17.63 -16.51
N TYR A 812 8.27 -18.67 -15.72
CA TYR A 812 9.16 -19.11 -14.64
C TYR A 812 10.08 -20.21 -15.14
N LYS A 813 11.37 -20.11 -14.81
CA LYS A 813 12.37 -21.13 -15.09
C LYS A 813 12.65 -21.98 -13.85
N GLN A 814 12.86 -23.27 -14.07
CA GLN A 814 13.26 -24.21 -13.03
C GLN A 814 14.79 -24.20 -12.87
N SER A 815 15.29 -24.84 -11.81
CA SER A 815 16.72 -25.02 -11.52
C SER A 815 17.53 -25.65 -12.65
N ASN A 816 16.89 -26.45 -13.51
CA ASN A 816 17.52 -27.06 -14.69
C ASN A 816 17.43 -26.21 -15.98
N GLY A 817 16.94 -24.96 -15.87
CA GLY A 817 16.78 -24.03 -17.00
C GLY A 817 15.54 -24.24 -17.88
N LYS A 818 14.79 -25.34 -17.70
CA LYS A 818 13.53 -25.57 -18.42
C LYS A 818 12.44 -24.63 -17.91
N THR A 819 11.42 -24.41 -18.74
CA THR A 819 10.21 -23.69 -18.32
C THR A 819 9.47 -24.51 -17.26
N GLY A 820 9.12 -23.87 -16.14
CA GLY A 820 8.29 -24.44 -15.09
C GLY A 820 6.85 -23.95 -15.16
N ILE A 821 6.63 -22.66 -15.45
CA ILE A 821 5.29 -22.07 -15.52
C ILE A 821 5.24 -21.04 -16.66
N GLU A 822 4.12 -20.99 -17.36
CA GLU A 822 3.75 -19.94 -18.31
C GLU A 822 2.36 -19.40 -17.98
N ILE A 823 2.22 -18.07 -17.95
CA ILE A 823 0.97 -17.38 -17.61
C ILE A 823 0.75 -16.20 -18.54
N ASP A 824 -0.42 -16.10 -19.15
CA ASP A 824 -0.82 -14.96 -19.98
C ASP A 824 -1.41 -13.82 -19.13
N TYR A 825 -0.97 -12.59 -19.40
CA TYR A 825 -1.44 -11.36 -18.77
C TYR A 825 -1.98 -10.37 -19.81
N VAL A 826 -3.04 -9.66 -19.43
CA VAL A 826 -3.62 -8.53 -20.17
C VAL A 826 -3.80 -7.37 -19.19
N ASN A 827 -3.17 -6.23 -19.46
CA ASN A 827 -3.15 -5.03 -18.60
C ASN A 827 -2.81 -5.37 -17.15
N SER A 828 -1.73 -6.14 -16.95
CA SER A 828 -1.25 -6.61 -15.64
C SER A 828 -2.22 -7.48 -14.83
N ILE A 829 -3.27 -8.03 -15.48
CA ILE A 829 -4.19 -8.99 -14.90
C ILE A 829 -4.03 -10.35 -15.59
N LYS A 830 -4.00 -11.44 -14.82
CA LYS A 830 -4.00 -12.81 -15.37
C LYS A 830 -5.26 -13.00 -16.22
N HIS A 831 -5.10 -13.20 -17.53
CA HIS A 831 -6.22 -13.39 -18.45
C HIS A 831 -5.72 -14.16 -19.68
N GLY A 832 -6.19 -15.38 -19.85
CA GLY A 832 -5.70 -16.30 -20.87
C GLY A 832 -5.16 -17.60 -20.28
N LYS A 833 -4.23 -18.25 -20.99
CA LYS A 833 -3.77 -19.61 -20.68
C LYS A 833 -2.80 -19.61 -19.50
N TYR A 834 -2.91 -20.64 -18.67
CA TYR A 834 -1.94 -21.03 -17.66
C TYR A 834 -1.43 -22.44 -17.99
N THR A 835 -0.12 -22.64 -17.99
CA THR A 835 0.48 -23.98 -18.10
C THR A 835 1.63 -24.10 -17.12
N SER A 836 1.73 -25.23 -16.41
CA SER A 836 2.91 -25.59 -15.64
C SER A 836 3.47 -26.92 -16.10
N TYR A 837 4.78 -27.10 -15.89
CA TYR A 837 5.54 -28.27 -16.30
C TYR A 837 6.24 -28.90 -15.10
N ASP A 838 6.47 -30.21 -15.16
CA ASP A 838 7.33 -30.90 -14.21
C ASP A 838 8.83 -30.66 -14.51
N TYR A 839 9.71 -31.17 -13.66
CA TYR A 839 11.17 -31.07 -13.84
C TYR A 839 11.66 -31.67 -15.17
N TYR A 840 10.93 -32.63 -15.73
CA TYR A 840 11.28 -33.30 -16.97
C TYR A 840 10.78 -32.56 -18.22
N GLY A 841 9.88 -31.60 -18.06
CA GLY A 841 9.27 -30.80 -19.13
C GLY A 841 7.91 -31.33 -19.59
N ASN A 842 7.34 -32.31 -18.89
CA ASN A 842 5.98 -32.77 -19.17
C ASN A 842 4.98 -31.78 -18.58
N THR A 843 3.82 -31.64 -19.22
CA THR A 843 2.74 -30.80 -18.68
C THR A 843 2.26 -31.36 -17.35
N ARG A 844 2.26 -30.53 -16.31
CA ARG A 844 1.80 -30.86 -14.95
C ARG A 844 0.43 -30.27 -14.65
N LEU A 845 0.14 -29.08 -15.17
CA LEU A 845 -1.12 -28.37 -14.98
C LEU A 845 -1.43 -27.49 -16.18
N GLU A 846 -2.68 -27.44 -16.59
CA GLU A 846 -3.17 -26.44 -17.54
C GLU A 846 -4.57 -25.93 -17.15
N GLY A 847 -4.85 -24.69 -17.51
CA GLY A 847 -6.12 -24.04 -17.26
C GLY A 847 -6.18 -22.64 -17.85
N TYR A 848 -7.25 -21.91 -17.54
CA TYR A 848 -7.48 -20.56 -18.03
C TYR A 848 -7.86 -19.61 -16.90
N TYR A 849 -7.35 -18.38 -16.98
CA TYR A 849 -7.78 -17.27 -16.15
C TYR A 849 -8.70 -16.35 -16.95
N ASN A 850 -9.76 -15.88 -16.31
CA ASN A 850 -10.61 -14.81 -16.80
C ASN A 850 -10.60 -13.66 -15.79
N ASN A 851 -9.98 -12.53 -16.14
CA ASN A 851 -9.96 -11.31 -15.33
C ASN A 851 -9.41 -11.53 -13.90
N GLY A 852 -8.32 -12.29 -13.80
CA GLY A 852 -7.65 -12.61 -12.53
C GLY A 852 -8.17 -13.86 -11.82
N SER A 853 -9.37 -14.33 -12.18
CA SER A 853 -10.03 -15.49 -11.58
C SER A 853 -9.78 -16.76 -12.39
N MET A 854 -9.55 -17.90 -11.71
CA MET A 854 -9.55 -19.21 -12.38
C MET A 854 -10.93 -19.46 -13.01
N ASP A 855 -10.97 -19.92 -14.25
CA ASP A 855 -12.23 -20.18 -14.95
C ASP A 855 -12.15 -21.45 -15.80
N SER A 856 -13.31 -21.99 -16.18
CA SER A 856 -13.45 -23.15 -17.06
C SER A 856 -12.83 -24.43 -16.46
N VAL A 857 -12.14 -25.25 -17.26
CA VAL A 857 -11.59 -26.54 -16.81
C VAL A 857 -10.11 -26.41 -16.53
N TRP A 858 -9.71 -26.88 -15.35
CA TRP A 858 -8.32 -27.02 -14.93
C TRP A 858 -7.99 -28.50 -14.85
N THR A 859 -6.88 -28.90 -15.48
CA THR A 859 -6.45 -30.31 -15.54
C THR A 859 -5.03 -30.43 -15.02
N TRP A 860 -4.83 -31.34 -14.07
CA TRP A 860 -3.54 -31.72 -13.53
C TRP A 860 -3.15 -33.10 -14.08
N TYR A 861 -1.86 -33.30 -14.28
CA TYR A 861 -1.31 -34.52 -14.86
C TYR A 861 -0.29 -35.14 -13.91
N ASN A 862 -0.30 -36.47 -13.84
CA ASN A 862 0.75 -37.27 -13.21
C ASN A 862 2.01 -37.24 -14.10
N SER A 863 3.17 -37.57 -13.53
CA SER A 863 4.45 -37.62 -14.29
C SER A 863 4.46 -38.63 -15.45
N ASN A 864 3.51 -39.58 -15.47
CA ASN A 864 3.32 -40.53 -16.58
C ASN A 864 2.37 -40.01 -17.68
N GLY A 865 1.89 -38.77 -17.58
CA GLY A 865 0.97 -38.14 -18.53
C GLY A 865 -0.51 -38.47 -18.34
N THR A 866 -0.86 -39.35 -17.40
CA THR A 866 -2.27 -39.60 -17.05
C THR A 866 -2.85 -38.42 -16.27
N LYS A 867 -4.16 -38.20 -16.35
CA LYS A 867 -4.84 -37.17 -15.55
C LYS A 867 -4.75 -37.54 -14.07
N SER A 868 -4.45 -36.55 -13.23
CA SER A 868 -4.45 -36.64 -11.77
C SER A 868 -5.69 -35.96 -11.20
N TYR A 869 -5.95 -34.71 -11.60
CA TYR A 869 -7.14 -33.97 -11.19
C TYR A 869 -7.81 -33.31 -12.39
N VAL A 870 -9.13 -33.19 -12.35
CA VAL A 870 -9.91 -32.30 -13.21
C VAL A 870 -10.84 -31.49 -12.33
N LYS A 871 -10.75 -30.17 -12.40
CA LYS A 871 -11.61 -29.27 -11.62
C LYS A 871 -12.26 -28.26 -12.54
N HIS A 872 -13.54 -28.01 -12.31
CA HIS A 872 -14.29 -26.98 -13.01
C HIS A 872 -14.38 -25.73 -12.13
N TYR A 873 -14.02 -24.58 -12.69
CA TYR A 873 -14.09 -23.29 -12.05
C TYR A 873 -15.03 -22.36 -12.82
N ARG A 874 -15.66 -21.45 -12.08
CA ARG A 874 -16.38 -20.31 -12.62
C ARG A 874 -16.14 -19.13 -11.70
N ASP A 875 -15.55 -18.08 -12.26
CA ASP A 875 -15.14 -16.87 -11.51
C ASP A 875 -14.40 -17.19 -10.19
N GLY A 876 -13.36 -18.01 -10.29
CA GLY A 876 -12.48 -18.37 -9.19
C GLY A 876 -13.05 -19.42 -8.23
N ASN A 877 -14.34 -19.75 -8.33
CA ASN A 877 -15.01 -20.71 -7.47
C ASN A 877 -15.14 -22.07 -8.16
N LEU A 878 -14.92 -23.16 -7.41
CA LEU A 878 -15.23 -24.51 -7.91
C LEU A 878 -16.72 -24.60 -8.27
N ASN A 879 -17.03 -25.00 -9.48
CA ASN A 879 -18.40 -25.08 -9.97
C ASN A 879 -18.52 -26.13 -11.07
N GLY A 880 -19.16 -27.25 -10.74
CA GLY A 880 -19.23 -28.45 -11.56
C GLY A 880 -18.55 -29.64 -10.91
N GLU A 881 -18.08 -30.58 -11.73
CA GLU A 881 -17.40 -31.79 -11.27
C GLU A 881 -15.98 -31.48 -10.77
N LEU A 882 -15.57 -32.20 -9.72
CA LEU A 882 -14.18 -32.43 -9.38
C LEU A 882 -13.94 -33.93 -9.51
N LEU A 883 -12.94 -34.29 -10.32
CA LEU A 883 -12.51 -35.66 -10.52
C LEU A 883 -11.05 -35.80 -10.08
N ASP A 884 -10.77 -36.79 -9.26
CA ASP A 884 -9.45 -37.20 -8.82
C ASP A 884 -9.18 -38.61 -9.31
N PHE A 885 -7.93 -38.92 -9.67
CA PHE A 885 -7.53 -40.17 -10.28
C PHE A 885 -6.28 -40.73 -9.61
N HIS A 886 -6.32 -42.03 -9.33
CA HIS A 886 -5.15 -42.81 -8.92
C HIS A 886 -4.05 -42.77 -10.00
N GLU A 887 -2.79 -43.01 -9.64
CA GLU A 887 -1.66 -43.06 -10.60
C GLU A 887 -1.86 -44.09 -11.74
N ASN A 888 -2.72 -45.09 -11.54
CA ASN A 888 -3.10 -46.09 -12.54
C ASN A 888 -4.24 -45.64 -13.49
N GLY A 889 -4.71 -44.39 -13.37
CA GLY A 889 -5.74 -43.78 -14.19
C GLY A 889 -7.19 -44.11 -13.79
N LYS A 890 -7.42 -44.93 -12.77
CA LYS A 890 -8.77 -45.19 -12.25
C LYS A 890 -9.24 -44.00 -11.40
N LEU A 891 -10.55 -43.73 -11.45
CA LEU A 891 -11.19 -42.70 -10.63
C LEU A 891 -10.94 -42.99 -9.15
N ASP A 892 -10.35 -42.03 -8.44
CA ASP A 892 -10.22 -42.00 -6.99
C ASP A 892 -11.42 -41.30 -6.37
N LYS A 893 -11.71 -40.08 -6.80
CA LYS A 893 -12.75 -39.26 -6.17
C LYS A 893 -13.61 -38.54 -7.19
N LYS A 894 -14.90 -38.47 -6.92
CA LYS A 894 -15.87 -37.66 -7.66
C LYS A 894 -16.68 -36.80 -6.70
N GLU A 895 -16.65 -35.50 -6.92
CA GLU A 895 -17.41 -34.52 -6.14
C GLU A 895 -18.13 -33.54 -7.06
N MET A 896 -19.22 -32.96 -6.56
CA MET A 896 -19.97 -31.91 -7.25
C MET A 896 -19.93 -30.63 -6.44
N TYR A 897 -19.62 -29.52 -7.08
CA TYR A 897 -19.58 -28.20 -6.47
C TYR A 897 -20.55 -27.23 -7.14
N GLU A 898 -21.19 -26.39 -6.34
CA GLU A 898 -21.94 -25.22 -6.78
C GLU A 898 -21.36 -23.98 -6.09
N PHE A 899 -20.63 -23.15 -6.86
CA PHE A 899 -19.92 -21.95 -6.40
C PHE A 899 -19.15 -22.11 -5.08
N GLY A 900 -18.21 -23.04 -5.06
CA GLY A 900 -17.32 -23.31 -3.94
C GLY A 900 -17.94 -24.14 -2.81
N LYS A 901 -19.22 -24.53 -2.92
CA LYS A 901 -19.89 -25.40 -1.96
C LYS A 901 -20.11 -26.78 -2.55
N ILE A 902 -19.61 -27.82 -1.87
CA ILE A 902 -19.88 -29.21 -2.26
C ILE A 902 -21.37 -29.54 -2.10
N VAL A 903 -21.96 -30.25 -3.04
CA VAL A 903 -23.40 -30.61 -3.08
C VAL A 903 -23.58 -32.04 -3.55
N GLY A 904 -24.71 -32.66 -3.17
CA GLY A 904 -25.04 -34.00 -3.62
C GLY A 904 -24.18 -35.08 -2.96
N VAL A 905 -24.02 -36.22 -3.63
CA VAL A 905 -23.23 -37.35 -3.11
C VAL A 905 -21.83 -37.29 -3.70
N SER A 906 -20.81 -37.22 -2.85
CA SER A 906 -19.43 -37.48 -3.26
C SER A 906 -19.12 -38.97 -3.16
N GLU A 907 -18.34 -39.47 -4.09
CA GLU A 907 -17.87 -40.85 -4.12
C GLU A 907 -16.34 -40.88 -4.10
N ALA A 908 -15.76 -41.75 -3.28
CA ALA A 908 -14.34 -42.08 -3.31
C ALA A 908 -14.15 -43.59 -3.51
N HIS A 909 -13.07 -43.98 -4.18
CA HIS A 909 -12.79 -45.32 -4.65
C HIS A 909 -11.36 -45.72 -4.29
N HIS A 910 -11.17 -46.99 -3.95
CA HIS A 910 -9.86 -47.60 -3.84
C HIS A 910 -9.17 -47.67 -5.21
N ASN A 911 -7.84 -47.81 -5.24
CA ASN A 911 -7.07 -47.90 -6.50
C ASN A 911 -7.40 -49.15 -7.35
N ASN A 912 -8.15 -50.13 -6.81
CA ASN A 912 -8.69 -51.26 -7.56
C ASN A 912 -10.01 -50.91 -8.30
N GLY A 913 -10.63 -49.78 -7.99
CA GLY A 913 -11.88 -49.27 -8.57
C GLY A 913 -13.13 -49.53 -7.71
N ASN A 914 -13.03 -50.28 -6.60
CA ASN A 914 -14.13 -50.46 -5.68
C ASN A 914 -14.40 -49.16 -4.91
N LYS A 915 -15.66 -48.88 -4.56
CA LYS A 915 -15.98 -47.75 -3.68
C LYS A 915 -15.27 -47.92 -2.34
N SER A 916 -14.69 -46.85 -1.82
CA SER A 916 -14.12 -46.74 -0.48
C SER A 916 -15.01 -45.89 0.43
N GLN A 917 -15.72 -44.92 -0.14
CA GLN A 917 -16.59 -44.02 0.62
C GLN A 917 -17.67 -43.37 -0.23
N THR A 918 -18.84 -43.15 0.36
CA THR A 918 -19.87 -42.23 -0.15
C THR A 918 -20.18 -41.21 0.93
N THR A 919 -20.43 -39.95 0.57
CA THR A 919 -20.79 -38.91 1.54
C THR A 919 -21.84 -37.98 0.96
N GLU A 920 -22.95 -37.82 1.68
CA GLU A 920 -23.99 -36.86 1.34
C GLU A 920 -23.62 -35.46 1.85
N HIS A 921 -23.68 -34.49 0.94
CA HIS A 921 -23.39 -33.10 1.19
C HIS A 921 -24.60 -32.21 0.87
N PHE A 922 -24.88 -31.32 1.80
CA PHE A 922 -25.84 -30.24 1.64
C PHE A 922 -25.11 -28.90 1.71
N TYR A 923 -24.72 -28.38 0.54
CA TYR A 923 -24.12 -27.05 0.36
C TYR A 923 -22.94 -26.74 1.30
N GLY A 924 -21.89 -27.56 1.20
CA GLY A 924 -20.66 -27.41 1.97
C GLY A 924 -20.72 -28.02 3.37
N LYS A 925 -21.84 -28.63 3.75
CA LYS A 925 -21.98 -29.34 5.01
C LYS A 925 -22.26 -30.82 4.74
N THR A 926 -21.56 -31.72 5.44
CA THR A 926 -21.92 -33.13 5.49
C THR A 926 -23.29 -33.26 6.17
N HIS A 927 -24.25 -33.85 5.47
CA HIS A 927 -25.62 -33.95 5.95
C HIS A 927 -26.27 -35.20 5.37
N GLY A 928 -26.87 -36.02 6.23
CA GLY A 928 -27.41 -37.31 5.86
C GLY A 928 -26.39 -38.42 6.09
N ARG A 929 -26.23 -39.29 5.09
CA ARG A 929 -25.50 -40.55 5.20
C ARG A 929 -24.07 -40.46 4.69
N MET A 930 -23.16 -41.16 5.38
CA MET A 930 -21.77 -41.35 4.97
C MET A 930 -21.39 -42.82 5.14
N GLU A 931 -21.04 -43.50 4.06
CA GLU A 931 -20.73 -44.93 4.07
C GLU A 931 -19.25 -45.14 3.79
N PHE A 932 -18.69 -46.17 4.40
CA PHE A 932 -17.29 -46.55 4.27
C PHE A 932 -17.21 -48.02 3.87
N TYR A 933 -16.29 -48.34 2.96
CA TYR A 933 -16.12 -49.67 2.40
C TYR A 933 -14.64 -50.06 2.44
N ASP A 934 -14.39 -51.33 2.72
CA ASP A 934 -13.04 -51.89 2.68
C ASP A 934 -12.55 -52.06 1.23
N TYR A 935 -11.28 -52.45 1.07
CA TYR A 935 -10.68 -52.66 -0.24
C TYR A 935 -11.39 -53.72 -1.11
N SER A 936 -12.08 -54.69 -0.50
CA SER A 936 -12.89 -55.69 -1.23
C SER A 936 -14.27 -55.19 -1.66
N GLY A 937 -14.67 -53.99 -1.22
CA GLY A 937 -15.98 -53.38 -1.48
C GLY A 937 -17.04 -53.75 -0.43
N LYS A 938 -16.64 -54.33 0.70
CA LYS A 938 -17.55 -54.69 1.80
C LYS A 938 -17.76 -53.50 2.72
N LEU A 939 -19.01 -53.25 3.11
CA LEU A 939 -19.39 -52.13 3.98
C LEU A 939 -18.73 -52.28 5.36
N GLN A 940 -18.01 -51.25 5.80
CA GLN A 940 -17.34 -51.17 7.09
C GLN A 940 -18.18 -50.43 8.13
N LEU A 941 -18.72 -49.26 7.75
CA LEU A 941 -19.37 -48.34 8.68
C LEU A 941 -20.33 -47.40 7.93
N ILE A 942 -21.43 -47.04 8.58
CA ILE A 942 -22.30 -45.96 8.17
C ILE A 942 -22.29 -44.90 9.28
N ARG A 943 -22.09 -43.63 8.94
CA ARG A 943 -22.26 -42.50 9.87
C ARG A 943 -23.39 -41.60 9.39
N PHE A 944 -24.08 -41.01 10.35
CA PHE A 944 -25.17 -40.07 10.11
C PHE A 944 -24.81 -38.70 10.62
N TYR A 945 -24.96 -37.71 9.77
CA TYR A 945 -24.65 -36.32 10.05
C TYR A 945 -25.88 -35.43 9.91
N ASN A 946 -26.02 -34.45 10.80
CA ASN A 946 -26.95 -33.34 10.63
C ASN A 946 -26.14 -32.05 10.55
N HIS A 947 -25.91 -31.54 9.34
CA HIS A 947 -25.20 -30.26 9.12
C HIS A 947 -23.82 -30.22 9.82
N ASN A 948 -22.94 -31.15 9.47
CA ASN A 948 -21.61 -31.44 10.05
C ASN A 948 -21.60 -32.09 11.43
N ARG A 949 -22.73 -32.11 12.15
CA ARG A 949 -22.80 -32.75 13.47
C ARG A 949 -22.96 -34.25 13.33
N LEU A 950 -22.05 -35.03 13.92
CA LEU A 950 -22.20 -36.48 14.01
C LEU A 950 -23.33 -36.83 15.00
N ILE A 951 -24.41 -37.45 14.51
CA ILE A 951 -25.59 -37.79 15.35
C ILE A 951 -25.67 -39.28 15.69
N GLY A 952 -25.02 -40.13 14.92
CA GLY A 952 -25.02 -41.57 15.14
C GLY A 952 -24.26 -42.34 14.08
N TYR A 953 -24.23 -43.65 14.23
CA TYR A 953 -23.62 -44.57 13.28
C TYR A 953 -24.40 -45.88 13.20
N SER A 954 -24.18 -46.67 12.16
CA SER A 954 -24.70 -48.02 11.99
C SER A 954 -23.70 -48.89 11.21
N TYR A 955 -23.98 -50.18 11.13
CA TYR A 955 -23.26 -51.18 10.34
C TYR A 955 -24.19 -52.39 10.13
N HIS A 956 -23.78 -53.38 9.34
CA HIS A 956 -24.58 -54.57 9.10
C HIS A 956 -24.37 -55.64 10.19
N ASP A 957 -25.44 -56.33 10.56
CA ASP A 957 -25.36 -57.54 11.39
C ASP A 957 -24.85 -58.74 10.59
N ALA A 958 -24.78 -59.91 11.25
CA ALA A 958 -24.27 -61.15 10.64
C ALA A 958 -25.13 -61.69 9.49
N ASP A 959 -26.40 -61.27 9.42
CA ASP A 959 -27.33 -61.63 8.35
C ASP A 959 -27.29 -60.60 7.20
N GLY A 960 -26.44 -59.58 7.32
CA GLY A 960 -26.29 -58.50 6.34
C GLY A 960 -27.34 -57.40 6.42
N ASN A 961 -28.14 -57.36 7.50
CA ASN A 961 -29.15 -56.31 7.70
C ASN A 961 -28.54 -55.10 8.41
N GLU A 962 -28.90 -53.88 7.98
CA GLU A 962 -28.48 -52.66 8.65
C GLU A 962 -29.10 -52.55 10.05
N LEU A 963 -28.27 -52.30 11.07
CA LEU A 963 -28.74 -52.05 12.43
C LEU A 963 -29.48 -50.70 12.55
N PRO A 964 -30.38 -50.55 13.53
CA PRO A 964 -30.90 -49.24 13.90
C PRO A 964 -29.77 -48.27 14.27
N ILE A 965 -29.95 -46.98 13.99
CA ILE A 965 -28.95 -45.94 14.28
C ILE A 965 -28.54 -45.97 15.75
N ILE A 966 -27.24 -46.17 15.99
CA ILE A 966 -26.61 -46.09 17.30
C ILE A 966 -26.27 -44.61 17.56
N PRO A 967 -26.93 -43.94 18.52
CA PRO A 967 -26.79 -42.50 18.69
C PRO A 967 -25.45 -42.11 19.34
N ILE A 968 -24.80 -41.08 18.79
CA ILE A 968 -23.64 -40.42 19.42
C ILE A 968 -24.13 -39.17 20.16
N LYS A 969 -24.12 -39.23 21.50
CA LYS A 969 -24.57 -38.11 22.35
C LYS A 969 -23.46 -37.08 22.47
N ASN A 970 -23.80 -35.81 22.21
CA ASN A 970 -22.87 -34.67 22.31
C ASN A 970 -21.56 -34.87 21.52
N GLU A 971 -21.62 -35.54 20.37
CA GLU A 971 -20.47 -35.79 19.49
C GLU A 971 -19.28 -36.45 20.23
N THR A 972 -19.58 -37.21 21.29
CA THR A 972 -18.59 -37.89 22.13
C THR A 972 -18.96 -39.35 22.27
N GLY A 973 -18.01 -40.23 22.00
CA GLY A 973 -18.21 -41.67 22.13
C GLY A 973 -17.20 -42.48 21.34
N LYS A 974 -17.06 -43.75 21.73
CA LYS A 974 -16.30 -44.75 20.98
C LYS A 974 -17.21 -45.37 19.93
N ILE A 975 -16.73 -45.46 18.70
CA ILE A 975 -17.40 -46.14 17.60
C ILE A 975 -16.63 -47.41 17.32
N LYS A 976 -17.34 -48.53 17.36
CA LYS A 976 -16.86 -49.85 16.94
C LYS A 976 -17.91 -50.49 16.04
N SER A 977 -17.47 -50.96 14.88
CA SER A 977 -18.32 -51.55 13.84
C SER A 977 -17.76 -52.90 13.40
N PHE A 978 -18.62 -53.75 12.84
CA PHE A 978 -18.29 -55.11 12.44
C PHE A 978 -18.74 -55.35 11.00
N PHE A 979 -18.03 -56.25 10.32
CA PHE A 979 -18.48 -56.84 9.07
C PHE A 979 -19.57 -57.90 9.33
N ASP A 980 -20.30 -58.28 8.29
CA ASP A 980 -21.29 -59.37 8.31
C ASP A 980 -20.67 -60.74 8.69
N ASN A 981 -19.36 -60.92 8.52
CA ASN A 981 -18.62 -62.10 8.99
C ASN A 981 -18.22 -62.06 10.48
N GLY A 982 -18.57 -61.00 11.21
CA GLY A 982 -18.27 -60.82 12.64
C GLY A 982 -16.88 -60.25 12.95
N ASN A 983 -16.01 -60.07 11.96
CA ASN A 983 -14.73 -59.37 12.15
C ASN A 983 -14.97 -57.88 12.43
N VAL A 984 -14.08 -57.27 13.21
CA VAL A 984 -14.11 -55.81 13.41
C VAL A 984 -13.82 -55.11 12.08
N ALA A 985 -14.57 -54.06 11.76
CA ALA A 985 -14.42 -53.27 10.55
C ALA A 985 -13.70 -51.94 10.79
N ARG A 986 -14.14 -51.16 11.80
CA ARG A 986 -13.48 -49.91 12.22
C ARG A 986 -13.62 -49.67 13.72
N GLU A 987 -12.60 -49.04 14.31
CA GLU A 987 -12.57 -48.59 15.71
C GLU A 987 -12.05 -47.15 15.80
N MET A 988 -12.70 -46.30 16.57
CA MET A 988 -12.30 -44.89 16.75
C MET A 988 -12.97 -44.26 17.97
N GLU A 989 -12.48 -43.10 18.37
CA GLU A 989 -13.05 -42.31 19.46
C GLU A 989 -13.25 -40.86 19.03
N TYR A 990 -14.46 -40.36 19.31
CA TYR A 990 -14.79 -38.95 19.20
C TYR A 990 -14.86 -38.33 20.59
N LYS A 991 -14.30 -37.13 20.73
CA LYS A 991 -14.46 -36.28 21.90
C LYS A 991 -14.91 -34.91 21.45
N ASN A 992 -16.17 -34.60 21.73
CA ASN A 992 -16.85 -33.36 21.37
C ASN A 992 -16.65 -32.93 19.89
N GLY A 993 -16.87 -33.87 18.97
CA GLY A 993 -16.79 -33.64 17.52
C GLY A 993 -15.43 -33.91 16.90
N ASN A 994 -14.37 -33.99 17.70
CA ASN A 994 -13.01 -34.23 17.20
C ASN A 994 -12.61 -35.70 17.36
N LEU A 995 -11.89 -36.24 16.38
CA LEU A 995 -11.21 -37.53 16.51
C LEU A 995 -10.06 -37.41 17.52
N VAL A 996 -9.95 -38.41 18.38
CA VAL A 996 -8.89 -38.51 19.37
C VAL A 996 -8.38 -39.95 19.46
N ASN A 997 -7.17 -40.11 19.99
CA ASN A 997 -6.52 -41.40 20.20
C ASN A 997 -6.33 -42.16 18.87
N LEU A 998 -6.30 -43.48 18.97
CA LEU A 998 -6.04 -44.39 17.86
C LEU A 998 -7.32 -44.70 17.09
N TYR A 999 -7.25 -44.49 15.79
CA TYR A 999 -8.26 -44.82 14.81
C TYR A 999 -7.76 -46.01 13.98
N LYS A 1000 -8.56 -47.07 13.89
CA LYS A 1000 -8.22 -48.32 13.18
C LYS A 1000 -9.23 -48.70 12.13
N GLU A 1001 -8.75 -49.14 10.98
CA GLU A 1001 -9.55 -49.72 9.90
C GLU A 1001 -9.05 -51.13 9.61
N TYR A 1002 -9.95 -52.02 9.22
CA TYR A 1002 -9.66 -53.43 8.98
C TYR A 1002 -10.20 -53.88 7.63
N TYR A 1003 -9.47 -54.76 6.97
CA TYR A 1003 -9.95 -55.51 5.81
C TYR A 1003 -11.02 -56.53 6.23
N TYR A 1004 -11.85 -56.95 5.27
CA TYR A 1004 -12.85 -58.00 5.47
C TYR A 1004 -12.28 -59.30 6.08
N SER A 1005 -11.00 -59.59 5.81
CA SER A 1005 -10.26 -60.73 6.39
C SER A 1005 -9.98 -60.61 7.89
N GLY A 1006 -10.20 -59.44 8.50
CA GLY A 1006 -9.83 -59.12 9.88
C GLY A 1006 -8.40 -58.62 10.05
N GLN A 1007 -7.61 -58.54 8.98
CA GLN A 1007 -6.30 -57.90 9.00
C GLN A 1007 -6.42 -56.38 9.02
N LEU A 1008 -5.42 -55.71 9.59
CA LEU A 1008 -5.40 -54.25 9.73
C LEU A 1008 -5.20 -53.58 8.37
N GLU A 1009 -5.95 -52.52 8.09
CA GLU A 1009 -5.85 -51.67 6.90
C GLU A 1009 -5.09 -50.38 7.22
N SER A 1010 -5.41 -49.74 8.35
CA SER A 1010 -4.74 -48.52 8.80
C SER A 1010 -4.76 -48.37 10.34
N GLU A 1011 -3.71 -47.71 10.86
CA GLU A 1011 -3.60 -47.20 12.22
C GLU A 1011 -3.24 -45.72 12.16
N LEU A 1012 -4.19 -44.86 12.52
CA LEU A 1012 -4.07 -43.41 12.46
C LEU A 1012 -4.14 -42.86 13.89
N ASN A 1013 -3.17 -42.04 14.27
CA ASN A 1013 -3.19 -41.37 15.57
C ASN A 1013 -3.72 -39.95 15.41
N PHE A 1014 -4.69 -39.58 16.25
CA PHE A 1014 -5.34 -38.27 16.25
C PHE A 1014 -5.22 -37.56 17.59
N MET A 1015 -4.96 -36.26 17.53
CA MET A 1015 -5.06 -35.33 18.66
C MET A 1015 -5.90 -34.13 18.24
N ASP A 1016 -7.00 -33.90 18.96
CA ASP A 1016 -7.94 -32.79 18.72
C ASP A 1016 -8.45 -32.64 17.26
N GLY A 1017 -8.52 -33.75 16.53
CA GLY A 1017 -9.01 -33.81 15.15
C GLY A 1017 -7.93 -33.81 14.07
N ASP A 1018 -6.66 -33.53 14.43
CA ASP A 1018 -5.52 -33.55 13.52
C ASP A 1018 -4.65 -34.79 13.73
N TYR A 1019 -3.89 -35.16 12.70
CA TYR A 1019 -2.93 -36.26 12.78
C TYR A 1019 -1.79 -35.92 13.74
N ASP A 1020 -1.48 -36.82 14.66
CA ASP A 1020 -0.41 -36.62 15.64
C ASP A 1020 0.28 -37.94 15.96
N GLY A 1021 1.60 -38.01 15.72
CA GLY A 1021 2.39 -39.22 15.83
C GLY A 1021 2.48 -40.03 14.52
N THR A 1022 2.83 -41.31 14.66
CA THR A 1022 3.06 -42.20 13.51
C THR A 1022 1.74 -42.76 12.98
N ILE A 1023 1.57 -42.71 11.67
CA ILE A 1023 0.43 -43.27 10.95
C ILE A 1023 0.93 -44.39 10.04
N THR A 1024 0.28 -45.55 10.12
CA THR A 1024 0.68 -46.73 9.34
C THR A 1024 -0.50 -47.25 8.52
N TYR A 1025 -0.24 -47.53 7.24
CA TYR A 1025 -1.16 -48.23 6.34
C TYR A 1025 -0.58 -49.61 6.02
N TYR A 1026 -1.45 -50.58 5.77
CA TYR A 1026 -1.09 -51.99 5.52
C TYR A 1026 -1.71 -52.49 4.22
N TYR A 1027 -1.08 -53.49 3.60
CA TYR A 1027 -1.65 -54.26 2.49
C TYR A 1027 -2.60 -55.35 3.00
N PRO A 1028 -3.49 -55.90 2.15
CA PRO A 1028 -4.39 -56.99 2.53
C PRO A 1028 -3.71 -58.30 2.99
N ASN A 1029 -2.38 -58.41 2.81
CA ASN A 1029 -1.55 -59.53 3.28
C ASN A 1029 -0.89 -59.26 4.65
N GLY A 1030 -1.10 -58.08 5.24
CA GLY A 1030 -0.57 -57.67 6.54
C GLY A 1030 0.79 -56.98 6.49
N ASN A 1031 1.45 -56.94 5.33
CA ASN A 1031 2.69 -56.17 5.17
C ASN A 1031 2.38 -54.66 5.22
N LYS A 1032 3.33 -53.87 5.74
CA LYS A 1032 3.20 -52.40 5.73
C LYS A 1032 3.11 -51.89 4.30
N LYS A 1033 2.27 -50.88 4.07
CA LYS A 1033 2.06 -50.17 2.81
C LYS A 1033 2.71 -48.79 2.85
N ALA A 1034 2.49 -48.03 3.92
CA ALA A 1034 3.11 -46.72 4.12
C ALA A 1034 3.21 -46.35 5.60
N ILE A 1035 4.21 -45.54 5.95
CA ILE A 1035 4.39 -44.93 7.26
C ILE A 1035 4.58 -43.41 7.05
N TYR A 1036 3.82 -42.62 7.81
CA TYR A 1036 3.93 -41.17 7.88
C TYR A 1036 4.08 -40.73 9.33
N ASN A 1037 4.75 -39.60 9.57
CA ASN A 1037 4.96 -39.06 10.90
C ASN A 1037 4.46 -37.62 10.95
N TYR A 1038 3.49 -37.36 11.81
CA TYR A 1038 2.92 -36.03 12.00
C TYR A 1038 3.26 -35.51 13.40
N GLU A 1039 3.45 -34.20 13.51
CA GLU A 1039 3.53 -33.49 14.77
C GLU A 1039 2.52 -32.35 14.69
N HIS A 1040 1.44 -32.43 15.49
CA HIS A 1040 0.36 -31.44 15.49
C HIS A 1040 -0.21 -31.11 14.10
N GLY A 1041 -0.48 -32.15 13.30
CA GLY A 1041 -1.02 -32.01 11.95
C GLY A 1041 0.01 -31.72 10.85
N ILE A 1042 1.28 -31.47 11.21
CA ILE A 1042 2.35 -31.15 10.27
C ILE A 1042 3.19 -32.40 9.98
N LEU A 1043 3.32 -32.77 8.71
CA LEU A 1043 4.13 -33.89 8.23
C LEU A 1043 5.62 -33.57 8.40
N GLN A 1044 6.34 -34.42 9.14
CA GLN A 1044 7.75 -34.23 9.42
C GLN A 1044 8.53 -35.55 9.42
N GLY A 1045 9.84 -35.45 9.14
CA GLY A 1045 10.76 -36.57 9.20
C GLY A 1045 10.67 -37.51 7.99
N LEU A 1046 11.20 -38.72 8.18
CA LEU A 1046 11.20 -39.75 7.15
C LEU A 1046 9.81 -40.37 7.02
N THR A 1047 9.34 -40.45 5.79
CA THR A 1047 8.14 -41.21 5.41
C THR A 1047 8.57 -42.32 4.46
N THR A 1048 7.93 -43.49 4.59
CA THR A 1048 8.34 -44.69 3.86
C THR A 1048 7.13 -45.35 3.24
N LYS A 1049 7.18 -45.68 1.96
CA LYS A 1049 6.22 -46.57 1.30
C LYS A 1049 6.90 -47.89 0.98
N TYR A 1050 6.12 -48.96 0.96
CA TYR A 1050 6.59 -50.32 0.77
C TYR A 1050 5.90 -50.97 -0.44
N HIS A 1051 6.59 -51.90 -1.07
CA HIS A 1051 6.00 -52.86 -2.01
C HIS A 1051 5.16 -53.88 -1.25
N GLU A 1052 4.25 -54.57 -1.94
CA GLU A 1052 3.36 -55.56 -1.32
C GLU A 1052 4.13 -56.75 -0.70
N ASN A 1053 5.37 -57.01 -1.16
CA ASN A 1053 6.27 -58.00 -0.59
C ASN A 1053 7.03 -57.53 0.68
N GLY A 1054 6.72 -56.33 1.18
CA GLY A 1054 7.31 -55.76 2.40
C GLY A 1054 8.68 -55.07 2.22
N LYS A 1055 9.25 -55.05 1.01
CA LYS A 1055 10.46 -54.26 0.72
C LYS A 1055 10.12 -52.79 0.58
N VAL A 1056 11.08 -51.91 0.90
CA VAL A 1056 10.91 -50.45 0.70
C VAL A 1056 10.69 -50.18 -0.79
N LYS A 1057 9.70 -49.35 -1.10
CA LYS A 1057 9.40 -48.84 -2.44
C LYS A 1057 9.91 -47.42 -2.60
N GLU A 1058 9.73 -46.61 -1.57
CA GLU A 1058 10.00 -45.18 -1.63
C GLU A 1058 10.30 -44.62 -0.24
N GLU A 1059 11.28 -43.73 -0.14
CA GLU A 1059 11.59 -42.95 1.06
C GLU A 1059 11.58 -41.46 0.72
N ARG A 1060 10.97 -40.64 1.59
CA ARG A 1060 10.86 -39.18 1.42
C ARG A 1060 11.12 -38.49 2.75
N GLN A 1061 11.84 -37.39 2.72
CA GLN A 1061 12.12 -36.57 3.90
C GLN A 1061 11.26 -35.30 3.88
N TYR A 1062 10.45 -35.09 4.92
CA TYR A 1062 9.62 -33.90 5.09
C TYR A 1062 10.10 -33.01 6.22
N VAL A 1063 9.98 -31.70 6.03
CA VAL A 1063 10.23 -30.68 7.06
C VAL A 1063 9.13 -29.63 6.93
N ASN A 1064 8.31 -29.46 7.98
CA ASN A 1064 7.18 -28.52 7.99
C ASN A 1064 6.21 -28.69 6.79
N ASP A 1065 5.82 -29.92 6.44
CA ASP A 1065 5.02 -30.29 5.25
C ASP A 1065 5.73 -30.23 3.89
N TYR A 1066 6.90 -29.60 3.79
CA TYR A 1066 7.66 -29.52 2.53
C TYR A 1066 8.57 -30.74 2.37
N LEU A 1067 8.61 -31.30 1.16
CA LEU A 1067 9.60 -32.29 0.78
C LEU A 1067 10.97 -31.60 0.66
N GLU A 1068 11.92 -32.00 1.51
CA GLU A 1068 13.24 -31.37 1.64
C GLU A 1068 14.31 -32.47 1.75
N GLY A 1069 15.28 -32.43 0.84
CA GLY A 1069 16.36 -33.43 0.78
C GLY A 1069 16.03 -34.64 -0.13
N PRO A 1070 16.59 -35.83 0.16
CA PRO A 1070 16.52 -36.95 -0.76
C PRO A 1070 15.17 -37.66 -0.75
N LYS A 1071 14.69 -37.97 -1.95
CA LYS A 1071 13.62 -38.90 -2.25
C LYS A 1071 14.19 -40.08 -3.02
N LYS A 1072 14.09 -41.27 -2.44
CA LYS A 1072 14.70 -42.49 -2.96
C LYS A 1072 13.64 -43.46 -3.42
N TYR A 1073 13.87 -44.10 -4.56
CA TYR A 1073 12.99 -45.10 -5.16
C TYR A 1073 13.71 -46.43 -5.28
N TYR A 1074 13.01 -47.52 -4.97
CA TYR A 1074 13.56 -48.85 -4.92
C TYR A 1074 12.71 -49.81 -5.76
N ASP A 1075 13.37 -50.77 -6.44
CA ASP A 1075 12.68 -51.84 -7.14
C ASP A 1075 12.04 -52.86 -6.17
N THR A 1076 11.33 -53.85 -6.72
CA THR A 1076 10.68 -54.90 -5.91
C THR A 1076 11.67 -55.80 -5.17
N ASN A 1077 12.95 -55.79 -5.53
CA ASN A 1077 14.02 -56.52 -4.84
C ASN A 1077 14.67 -55.69 -3.72
N GLY A 1078 14.32 -54.40 -3.61
CA GLY A 1078 14.88 -53.45 -2.65
C GLY A 1078 16.18 -52.78 -3.11
N LYS A 1079 16.51 -52.85 -4.41
CA LYS A 1079 17.66 -52.12 -4.97
C LYS A 1079 17.23 -50.68 -5.29
N LEU A 1080 18.06 -49.70 -4.89
CA LEU A 1080 17.87 -48.29 -5.25
C LEU A 1080 17.92 -48.13 -6.78
N THR A 1081 16.90 -47.52 -7.37
CA THR A 1081 16.80 -47.28 -8.82
C THR A 1081 16.91 -45.81 -9.18
N LYS A 1082 16.44 -44.92 -8.30
CA LYS A 1082 16.42 -43.48 -8.55
C LYS A 1082 16.51 -42.70 -7.25
N GLU A 1083 17.20 -41.56 -7.29
CA GLU A 1083 17.22 -40.56 -6.23
C GLU A 1083 16.92 -39.18 -6.84
N GLU A 1084 16.09 -38.41 -6.15
CA GLU A 1084 15.75 -37.02 -6.46
C GLU A 1084 16.05 -36.17 -5.22
N LEU A 1085 16.70 -35.03 -5.39
CA LEU A 1085 16.90 -34.06 -4.31
C LEU A 1085 15.91 -32.91 -4.46
N TYR A 1086 15.21 -32.64 -3.36
CA TYR A 1086 14.17 -31.63 -3.28
C TYR A 1086 14.59 -30.46 -2.39
N PHE A 1087 14.14 -29.27 -2.79
CA PHE A 1087 14.21 -28.02 -2.05
C PHE A 1087 12.82 -27.41 -2.06
N ASN A 1088 12.14 -27.33 -0.90
CA ASN A 1088 10.77 -26.81 -0.80
C ASN A 1088 9.82 -27.38 -1.88
N ASP A 1089 9.72 -28.72 -1.99
CA ASP A 1089 8.94 -29.46 -2.99
C ASP A 1089 9.44 -29.39 -4.46
N ASP A 1090 10.44 -28.57 -4.77
CA ASP A 1090 11.02 -28.47 -6.11
C ASP A 1090 12.25 -29.37 -6.27
N ILE A 1091 12.29 -30.14 -7.37
CA ILE A 1091 13.44 -30.97 -7.71
C ILE A 1091 14.57 -30.06 -8.21
N TYR A 1092 15.78 -30.23 -7.70
CA TYR A 1092 16.97 -29.56 -8.22
C TYR A 1092 18.06 -30.51 -8.70
N LYS A 1093 17.98 -31.80 -8.34
CA LYS A 1093 18.91 -32.82 -8.82
C LYS A 1093 18.24 -34.19 -8.90
N THR A 1094 18.65 -35.00 -9.87
CA THR A 1094 18.20 -36.40 -9.98
C THR A 1094 19.36 -37.30 -10.40
N GLN A 1095 19.34 -38.54 -9.91
CA GLN A 1095 20.30 -39.59 -10.23
C GLN A 1095 19.55 -40.92 -10.44
N THR A 1096 19.96 -41.71 -11.43
CA THR A 1096 19.43 -43.06 -11.71
C THR A 1096 20.57 -44.07 -11.54
N PHE A 1097 20.29 -45.26 -11.00
CA PHE A 1097 21.29 -46.24 -10.54
C PHE A 1097 21.18 -47.61 -11.22
#